data_AF-A0A8H7H433-F1
#
_entry.id   AF-A0A8H7H433-F1
#
_cell.length_a   1.000
_cell.length_b   1.000
_cell.length_c   1.000
_cell.angle_alpha   90.00
_cell.angle_beta   90.00
_cell.angle_gamma   90.00
#
_symmetry.space_group_name_H-M   'P 1'
#
loop_
_entity.id
_entity.type
_entity.pdbx_description
1 polymer ?
#
loop_
_entity_poly.entity_id
_entity_poly.type
_entity_poly.pdbx_seq_one_letter_code
_entity_poly.pdbx_strand_id
1 'polypeptide(L)'
;MRLATLLPALALCAERAAAALQYKGADISSLLMLEGQGKTYKWTDGYVEGFEWILQKSGANSVRQRVWVNPSDGVYNLDYNVKLAKRVKATGMSVYLDLHYSDTWADPAHQTTPKAWKQANIGELTNSVYQYTLSVCNRFASEGVNPAIVSIGNEIRAGLLWPLGGTSSYYNIASLLHSAAWGVKDSKLNPKPKIMIHLDNGWDSGTQLWWYKTVLGQGPLFTSDFDMIGVSYYPFYNSEAYLGSLKYSLGQLASTYGKQLVVAETNWPVSCPNPQYKFPSDTSSIPISAAGQATWIKNVASIVAGTPGGVGLYYWEPGWVGNGGLGSSCADNLMVDSSGKIRSSFNAMTPVVSHGLVILSDEIIVKILHSCRYLEILQFAITCKRHHSIVAETISLQLQIELELNNLEVVTGSGTFGSNYALILEELRRYRKAWLDLDIGGPLQKSMNGQMVKWKLSEGYYVAVSLGRADDFGPHSLQSIPLSDSVPRDPLSFKRPFHEFYVDYAQDLVVLANVKMQNKQYGQVELLSAETGLFHPLARCPLLILRVDFKINFIRYETFFLSVMHNLLAIQIDDDRTPSYELLIFDWKLGTLINRIRPNSGCGMSDFAFLDKDRLVLVSGPVNESTGDLEEVKLMIYNIYSQTHISMPLLNSRTGPILRLTDVAQSNPIATFEFPEIDDRYGLSNSLQLRAGPVPGYTTYSKSVGFAHPHVSTLCLPLILEDLSEDSIEDITFKIFVDVERLLRCMENDSSVIPWSKWGPHTTRWFLDENRVDTWSRFMSGFRYIRLDTGGFLRPLYDLSVFDFNPWNARQRDTDYLGTAEYRDELKEVVSKGTRLITPIPTDSQGSRGLVEIIDSDLPTVISRGFKTPVVSSLPYRVVTKSQTSWAEGWTVDGQHIVGINAIDPDSVDTTDGLGEGPPSKVVIYKLQA
;
A
#
# COMPACT_ATOMS: atom_id res chain seq x y z
N MET A 1 12.34 -11.00 10.35
CA MET A 1 12.19 -11.46 8.95
C MET A 1 10.88 -10.88 8.44
N ARG A 2 10.93 -9.78 7.68
CA ARG A 2 9.76 -8.98 7.31
C ARG A 2 9.03 -9.67 6.15
N LEU A 3 7.71 -9.89 6.29
CA LEU A 3 6.79 -10.34 5.23
C LEU A 3 6.71 -9.39 4.01
N ALA A 4 7.49 -8.30 4.00
CA ALA A 4 7.52 -7.26 2.98
C ALA A 4 8.12 -7.71 1.63
N THR A 5 8.86 -8.82 1.58
CA THR A 5 9.44 -9.35 0.33
C THR A 5 8.53 -10.30 -0.44
N LEU A 6 7.33 -10.63 0.08
CA LEU A 6 6.38 -11.52 -0.62
C LEU A 6 5.39 -10.77 -1.50
N LEU A 7 5.23 -9.45 -1.36
CA LEU A 7 4.21 -8.68 -2.09
C LEU A 7 4.64 -8.09 -3.43
N PRO A 8 5.90 -7.68 -3.70
CA PRO A 8 6.32 -7.40 -5.07
C PRO A 8 6.34 -8.67 -5.92
N ALA A 9 6.62 -9.83 -5.30
CA ALA A 9 6.49 -11.14 -5.94
C ALA A 9 5.01 -11.52 -6.19
N LEU A 10 4.06 -11.10 -5.33
CA LEU A 10 2.63 -11.28 -5.58
C LEU A 10 2.04 -10.26 -6.56
N ALA A 11 2.61 -9.05 -6.65
CA ALA A 11 2.18 -7.99 -7.57
C ALA A 11 2.76 -8.17 -8.99
N LEU A 12 4.01 -8.61 -9.15
CA LEU A 12 4.51 -9.08 -10.46
C LEU A 12 3.98 -10.46 -10.85
N CYS A 13 3.50 -11.27 -9.90
CA CYS A 13 2.64 -12.42 -10.22
C CYS A 13 1.19 -12.00 -10.51
N ALA A 14 0.77 -10.76 -10.25
CA ALA A 14 -0.55 -10.25 -10.62
C ALA A 14 -0.59 -9.65 -12.04
N GLU A 15 0.56 -9.30 -12.64
CA GLU A 15 0.65 -9.00 -14.08
C GLU A 15 0.73 -10.24 -14.99
N ARG A 16 0.82 -11.43 -14.40
CA ARG A 16 0.16 -12.61 -14.99
C ARG A 16 -1.09 -12.90 -14.19
N ALA A 17 -2.15 -12.15 -14.50
CA ALA A 17 -3.50 -12.65 -14.29
C ALA A 17 -3.52 -14.11 -14.76
N ALA A 18 -3.56 -15.07 -13.82
CA ALA A 18 -4.15 -16.35 -14.11
C ALA A 18 -5.60 -16.00 -14.41
N ALA A 19 -5.88 -15.73 -15.70
CA ALA A 19 -7.21 -15.48 -16.16
C ALA A 19 -8.06 -16.63 -15.61
N ALA A 20 -9.13 -16.30 -14.88
CA ALA A 20 -10.13 -17.29 -14.56
C ALA A 20 -10.47 -18.04 -15.86
N LEU A 21 -10.37 -19.37 -15.86
CA LEU A 21 -10.57 -20.17 -17.06
C LEU A 21 -11.82 -19.69 -17.81
N GLN A 22 -11.68 -19.44 -19.11
CA GLN A 22 -12.77 -19.03 -19.97
C GLN A 22 -13.95 -20.02 -19.89
N TYR A 23 -13.63 -21.32 -19.86
CA TYR A 23 -14.59 -22.40 -19.73
C TYR A 23 -14.39 -23.17 -18.42
N LYS A 24 -15.32 -23.01 -17.48
CA LYS A 24 -15.41 -23.79 -16.24
C LYS A 24 -16.68 -24.60 -16.34
N GLY A 25 -16.55 -25.88 -16.61
CA GLY A 25 -17.72 -26.67 -16.95
C GLY A 25 -17.79 -28.04 -16.31
N ALA A 26 -18.90 -28.69 -16.61
CA ALA A 26 -19.12 -30.09 -16.32
C ALA A 26 -19.84 -30.76 -17.49
N ASP A 27 -19.59 -32.04 -17.69
CA ASP A 27 -20.45 -32.90 -18.50
C ASP A 27 -21.64 -33.33 -17.64
N ILE A 28 -22.86 -33.02 -18.06
CA ILE A 28 -24.09 -33.44 -17.37
C ILE A 28 -25.06 -34.14 -18.32
N SER A 29 -24.53 -34.83 -19.33
CA SER A 29 -25.38 -35.41 -20.36
C SER A 29 -26.36 -36.41 -19.77
N SER A 30 -26.03 -37.10 -18.68
CA SER A 30 -26.93 -38.03 -17.97
C SER A 30 -28.19 -37.38 -17.38
N LEU A 31 -28.25 -36.05 -17.26
CA LEU A 31 -29.27 -35.32 -16.49
C LEU A 31 -30.72 -35.68 -16.85
N LEU A 32 -31.11 -35.58 -18.12
CA LEU A 32 -32.52 -35.80 -18.51
C LEU A 32 -32.94 -37.26 -18.32
N MET A 33 -32.03 -38.20 -18.59
CA MET A 33 -32.25 -39.62 -18.33
C MET A 33 -32.48 -39.87 -16.83
N LEU A 34 -31.66 -39.28 -15.95
CA LEU A 34 -31.77 -39.45 -14.50
C LEU A 34 -33.04 -38.80 -13.94
N GLU A 35 -33.41 -37.62 -14.41
CA GLU A 35 -34.69 -37.00 -14.05
C GLU A 35 -35.88 -37.85 -14.52
N GLY A 36 -35.79 -38.46 -15.71
CA GLY A 36 -36.77 -39.43 -16.19
C GLY A 36 -36.88 -40.69 -15.32
N GLN A 37 -35.81 -41.03 -14.57
CA GLN A 37 -35.78 -42.09 -13.57
C GLN A 37 -36.18 -41.60 -12.16
N GLY A 38 -36.67 -40.36 -12.02
CA GLY A 38 -37.11 -39.78 -10.76
C GLY A 38 -35.99 -39.26 -9.86
N LYS A 39 -34.76 -39.09 -10.37
CA LYS A 39 -33.67 -38.46 -9.61
C LYS A 39 -33.89 -36.95 -9.53
N THR A 40 -33.61 -36.38 -8.36
CA THR A 40 -33.70 -34.94 -8.09
C THR A 40 -32.41 -34.45 -7.46
N TYR A 41 -32.02 -33.22 -7.74
CA TYR A 41 -30.83 -32.61 -7.17
C TYR A 41 -31.18 -31.52 -6.17
N LYS A 42 -30.36 -31.37 -5.14
CA LYS A 42 -30.65 -30.42 -4.05
C LYS A 42 -29.40 -29.78 -3.46
N TRP A 43 -29.59 -28.59 -2.92
CA TRP A 43 -28.61 -27.84 -2.15
C TRP A 43 -28.33 -28.50 -0.80
N THR A 44 -27.33 -27.98 -0.08
CA THR A 44 -26.91 -28.51 1.22
C THR A 44 -27.98 -28.38 2.31
N ASP A 45 -28.88 -27.43 2.17
CA ASP A 45 -30.07 -27.20 3.01
C ASP A 45 -31.28 -28.07 2.63
N GLY A 46 -31.19 -28.81 1.53
CA GLY A 46 -32.26 -29.67 1.02
C GLY A 46 -33.17 -29.03 -0.03
N TYR A 47 -32.98 -27.75 -0.40
CA TYR A 47 -33.76 -27.11 -1.46
C TYR A 47 -33.52 -27.80 -2.82
N VAL A 48 -34.59 -28.26 -3.47
CA VAL A 48 -34.52 -28.96 -4.76
C VAL A 48 -34.51 -27.94 -5.90
N GLU A 49 -33.58 -28.09 -6.83
CA GLU A 49 -33.44 -27.21 -7.98
C GLU A 49 -32.91 -27.98 -9.20
N GLY A 50 -33.13 -27.46 -10.41
CA GLY A 50 -32.55 -28.03 -11.63
C GLY A 50 -31.02 -28.10 -11.54
N PHE A 51 -30.42 -29.23 -11.92
CA PHE A 51 -28.99 -29.44 -11.74
C PHE A 51 -28.12 -28.45 -12.52
N GLU A 52 -28.60 -28.01 -13.69
CA GLU A 52 -28.00 -26.95 -14.49
C GLU A 52 -27.97 -25.60 -13.75
N TRP A 53 -28.99 -25.29 -12.94
CA TRP A 53 -29.02 -24.08 -12.11
C TRP A 53 -28.08 -24.21 -10.92
N ILE A 54 -28.03 -25.40 -10.30
CA ILE A 54 -27.07 -25.69 -9.22
C ILE A 54 -25.63 -25.51 -9.73
N LEU A 55 -25.32 -26.02 -10.92
CA LEU A 55 -24.00 -25.84 -11.55
C LEU A 55 -23.69 -24.37 -11.83
N GLN A 56 -24.62 -23.65 -12.44
CA GLN A 56 -24.44 -22.23 -12.76
C GLN A 56 -24.22 -21.39 -11.50
N LYS A 57 -25.04 -21.60 -10.47
CA LYS A 57 -24.94 -20.89 -9.18
C LYS A 57 -23.70 -21.30 -8.38
N SER A 58 -23.17 -22.50 -8.65
CA SER A 58 -21.86 -22.93 -8.16
C SER A 58 -20.70 -22.42 -9.02
N GLY A 59 -20.98 -21.59 -10.04
CA GLY A 59 -20.01 -20.83 -10.82
C GLY A 59 -19.46 -21.48 -12.07
N ALA A 60 -20.02 -22.63 -12.48
CA ALA A 60 -19.82 -23.14 -13.83
C ALA A 60 -20.43 -22.18 -14.86
N ASN A 61 -19.81 -22.07 -16.04
CA ASN A 61 -20.25 -21.20 -17.13
C ASN A 61 -20.39 -21.95 -18.47
N SER A 62 -20.14 -23.25 -18.48
CA SER A 62 -20.26 -24.09 -19.67
C SER A 62 -20.69 -25.51 -19.30
N VAL A 63 -21.47 -26.15 -20.17
CA VAL A 63 -21.88 -27.54 -20.03
C VAL A 63 -21.48 -28.34 -21.26
N ARG A 64 -20.75 -29.43 -21.04
CA ARG A 64 -20.46 -30.44 -22.06
C ARG A 64 -21.63 -31.42 -22.19
N GLN A 65 -21.93 -31.82 -23.43
CA GLN A 65 -22.98 -32.79 -23.74
C GLN A 65 -22.51 -33.77 -24.82
N ARG A 66 -22.51 -35.06 -24.51
CA ARG A 66 -22.22 -36.12 -25.51
C ARG A 66 -23.39 -36.32 -26.46
N VAL A 67 -23.08 -36.44 -27.74
CA VAL A 67 -24.05 -36.64 -28.82
C VAL A 67 -23.75 -37.94 -29.55
N TRP A 68 -24.69 -38.87 -29.46
CA TRP A 68 -24.71 -40.13 -30.20
C TRP A 68 -25.57 -40.01 -31.44
N VAL A 69 -25.25 -40.78 -32.48
CA VAL A 69 -25.90 -40.66 -33.79
C VAL A 69 -27.31 -41.26 -33.75
N ASN A 70 -27.44 -42.59 -33.62
CA ASN A 70 -28.73 -43.29 -33.56
C ASN A 70 -28.74 -44.35 -32.45
N PRO A 71 -28.68 -43.94 -31.17
CA PRO A 71 -28.82 -44.87 -30.06
C PRO A 71 -30.22 -45.48 -30.02
N SER A 72 -30.32 -46.79 -29.74
CA SER A 72 -31.58 -47.54 -29.84
C SER A 72 -32.66 -47.10 -28.85
N ASP A 73 -32.27 -46.52 -27.72
CA ASP A 73 -33.17 -45.99 -26.68
C ASP A 73 -33.38 -44.47 -26.78
N GLY A 74 -32.75 -43.81 -27.77
CA GLY A 74 -32.81 -42.36 -27.98
C GLY A 74 -32.02 -41.53 -26.97
N VAL A 75 -31.36 -42.14 -25.99
CA VAL A 75 -30.60 -41.40 -24.97
C VAL A 75 -29.33 -40.83 -25.58
N TYR A 76 -29.08 -39.54 -25.35
CA TYR A 76 -27.96 -38.78 -25.93
C TYR A 76 -28.02 -38.55 -27.44
N ASN A 77 -29.15 -38.80 -28.12
CA ASN A 77 -29.31 -38.41 -29.52
C ASN A 77 -29.43 -36.88 -29.70
N LEU A 78 -29.64 -36.41 -30.94
CA LEU A 78 -29.78 -34.98 -31.24
C LEU A 78 -30.94 -34.31 -30.49
N ASP A 79 -32.14 -34.91 -30.48
CA ASP A 79 -33.31 -34.30 -29.81
C ASP A 79 -33.13 -34.23 -28.29
N TYR A 80 -32.51 -35.25 -27.70
CA TYR A 80 -32.13 -35.27 -26.29
C TYR A 80 -31.19 -34.08 -25.96
N ASN A 81 -30.14 -33.90 -26.77
CA ASN A 81 -29.15 -32.85 -26.56
C ASN A 81 -29.73 -31.45 -26.82
N VAL A 82 -30.60 -31.27 -27.82
CA VAL A 82 -31.31 -29.98 -28.02
C VAL A 82 -32.14 -29.62 -26.79
N LYS A 83 -32.82 -30.60 -26.18
CA LYS A 83 -33.62 -30.38 -24.96
C LYS A 83 -32.73 -29.95 -23.78
N LEU A 84 -31.60 -30.63 -23.56
CA LEU A 84 -30.67 -30.29 -22.50
C LEU A 84 -30.02 -28.92 -22.74
N ALA A 85 -29.57 -28.66 -23.96
CA ALA A 85 -28.93 -27.40 -24.35
C ALA A 85 -29.86 -26.18 -24.21
N LYS A 86 -31.16 -26.31 -24.46
CA LYS A 86 -32.13 -25.25 -24.16
C LYS A 86 -32.18 -24.91 -22.67
N ARG A 87 -32.13 -25.92 -21.78
CA ARG A 87 -32.07 -25.70 -20.32
C ARG A 87 -30.78 -25.03 -19.91
N VAL A 88 -29.65 -25.50 -20.42
CA VAL A 88 -28.33 -24.88 -20.17
C VAL A 88 -28.31 -23.42 -20.64
N LYS A 89 -28.81 -23.13 -21.84
CA LYS A 89 -28.89 -21.76 -22.36
C LYS A 89 -29.74 -20.87 -21.45
N ALA A 90 -30.82 -21.38 -20.87
CA ALA A 90 -31.69 -20.63 -19.97
C ALA A 90 -31.00 -20.19 -18.68
N THR A 91 -29.91 -20.85 -18.25
CA THR A 91 -29.09 -20.41 -17.11
C THR A 91 -28.03 -19.37 -17.49
N GLY A 92 -27.87 -19.09 -18.78
CA GLY A 92 -26.80 -18.23 -19.31
C GLY A 92 -25.46 -18.94 -19.51
N MET A 93 -25.37 -20.24 -19.25
CA MET A 93 -24.16 -21.02 -19.54
C MET A 93 -24.03 -21.33 -21.04
N SER A 94 -22.79 -21.47 -21.48
CA SER A 94 -22.46 -21.94 -22.83
C SER A 94 -22.60 -23.46 -22.97
N VAL A 95 -22.67 -23.94 -24.22
CA VAL A 95 -22.79 -25.37 -24.54
C VAL A 95 -21.54 -25.82 -25.29
N TYR A 96 -20.97 -26.95 -24.86
CA TYR A 96 -19.96 -27.71 -25.58
C TYR A 96 -20.61 -29.02 -26.07
N LEU A 97 -20.75 -29.19 -27.39
CA LEU A 97 -21.21 -30.44 -27.98
C LEU A 97 -20.05 -31.38 -28.24
N ASP A 98 -20.15 -32.59 -27.71
CA ASP A 98 -19.18 -33.65 -27.92
C ASP A 98 -19.72 -34.72 -28.86
N LEU A 99 -19.28 -34.68 -30.12
CA LEU A 99 -19.80 -35.58 -31.16
C LEU A 99 -19.00 -36.88 -31.13
N HIS A 100 -19.60 -37.95 -30.60
CA HIS A 100 -18.94 -39.25 -30.52
C HIS A 100 -18.78 -39.92 -31.89
N TYR A 101 -19.59 -39.54 -32.88
CA TYR A 101 -19.68 -40.22 -34.18
C TYR A 101 -19.86 -41.74 -34.07
N SER A 102 -20.69 -42.15 -33.11
CA SER A 102 -21.05 -43.54 -32.81
C SER A 102 -22.50 -43.57 -32.33
N ASP A 103 -23.13 -44.74 -32.40
CA ASP A 103 -24.46 -44.99 -31.79
C ASP A 103 -24.37 -45.24 -30.27
N THR A 104 -23.16 -45.27 -29.72
CA THR A 104 -22.84 -45.58 -28.32
C THR A 104 -21.55 -44.87 -27.91
N TRP A 105 -21.00 -45.22 -26.74
CA TRP A 105 -19.70 -44.75 -26.27
C TRP A 105 -18.62 -44.89 -27.35
N ALA A 106 -17.83 -43.83 -27.47
CA ALA A 106 -16.67 -43.77 -28.35
C ALA A 106 -15.47 -43.41 -27.46
N ASP A 107 -14.43 -44.22 -27.48
CA ASP A 107 -13.25 -44.12 -26.64
C ASP A 107 -12.04 -44.76 -27.38
N PRO A 108 -10.82 -44.77 -26.85
CA PRO A 108 -9.66 -45.31 -27.55
C PRO A 108 -9.73 -46.82 -27.86
N ALA A 109 -10.62 -47.57 -27.19
CA ALA A 109 -10.86 -48.99 -27.41
C ALA A 109 -12.13 -49.27 -28.24
N HIS A 110 -13.00 -48.28 -28.43
CA HIS A 110 -14.26 -48.42 -29.17
C HIS A 110 -14.54 -47.18 -30.02
N GLN A 111 -14.50 -47.30 -31.34
CA GLN A 111 -14.91 -46.21 -32.26
C GLN A 111 -15.87 -46.75 -33.33
N THR A 112 -16.94 -47.42 -32.89
CA THR A 112 -17.83 -48.16 -33.80
C THR A 112 -18.59 -47.21 -34.72
N THR A 113 -18.46 -47.42 -36.04
CA THR A 113 -19.23 -46.66 -37.03
C THR A 113 -20.74 -46.83 -36.82
N PRO A 114 -21.53 -45.74 -36.81
CA PRO A 114 -22.98 -45.80 -36.71
C PRO A 114 -23.58 -46.76 -37.72
N LYS A 115 -24.61 -47.52 -37.33
CA LYS A 115 -25.21 -48.55 -38.21
C LYS A 115 -25.71 -47.97 -39.54
N ALA A 116 -26.18 -46.72 -39.51
CA ALA A 116 -26.68 -46.00 -40.68
C ALA A 116 -25.57 -45.60 -41.68
N TRP A 117 -24.30 -45.64 -41.28
CA TRP A 117 -23.15 -45.17 -42.09
C TRP A 117 -22.24 -46.32 -42.55
N LYS A 118 -22.72 -47.57 -42.52
CA LYS A 118 -21.98 -48.69 -43.12
C LYS A 118 -21.81 -48.47 -44.62
N GLN A 119 -20.67 -47.93 -44.99
CA GLN A 119 -20.32 -47.52 -46.34
C GLN A 119 -19.08 -48.27 -46.83
N ALA A 120 -18.97 -48.43 -48.15
CA ALA A 120 -17.96 -49.30 -48.76
C ALA A 120 -16.59 -48.63 -48.88
N ASN A 121 -16.53 -47.29 -48.88
CA ASN A 121 -15.30 -46.55 -49.08
C ASN A 121 -15.25 -45.23 -48.28
N ILE A 122 -14.05 -44.67 -48.18
CA ILE A 122 -13.78 -43.47 -47.37
C ILE A 122 -14.53 -42.22 -47.86
N GLY A 123 -14.77 -42.07 -49.17
CA GLY A 123 -15.44 -40.89 -49.74
C GLY A 123 -16.92 -40.80 -49.38
N GLU A 124 -17.60 -41.94 -49.29
CA GLU A 124 -18.98 -41.98 -48.78
C GLU A 124 -19.03 -41.63 -47.29
N LEU A 125 -18.07 -42.13 -46.50
CA LEU A 125 -18.00 -41.90 -45.06
C LEU A 125 -17.67 -40.45 -44.71
N THR A 126 -16.74 -39.82 -45.41
CA THR A 126 -16.47 -38.39 -45.25
C THR A 126 -17.71 -37.55 -45.53
N ASN A 127 -18.47 -37.86 -46.59
CA ASN A 127 -19.72 -37.15 -46.88
C ASN A 127 -20.77 -37.38 -45.79
N SER A 128 -20.93 -38.60 -45.27
CA SER A 128 -21.85 -38.86 -44.15
C SER A 128 -21.49 -38.09 -42.89
N VAL A 129 -20.21 -38.00 -42.55
CA VAL A 129 -19.71 -37.19 -41.42
C VAL A 129 -19.99 -35.70 -41.63
N TYR A 130 -19.73 -35.18 -42.83
CA TYR A 130 -20.03 -33.79 -43.19
C TYR A 130 -21.53 -33.51 -43.03
N GLN A 131 -22.39 -34.30 -43.68
CA GLN A 131 -23.84 -34.10 -43.66
C GLN A 131 -24.42 -34.21 -42.26
N TYR A 132 -23.96 -35.18 -41.47
CA TYR A 132 -24.39 -35.32 -40.08
C TYR A 132 -23.98 -34.11 -39.25
N THR A 133 -22.71 -33.70 -39.30
CA THR A 133 -22.22 -32.57 -38.51
C THR A 133 -22.93 -31.27 -38.89
N LEU A 134 -23.12 -31.04 -40.20
CA LEU A 134 -23.90 -29.93 -40.74
C LEU A 134 -25.34 -29.95 -40.22
N SER A 135 -25.99 -31.12 -40.23
CA SER A 135 -27.38 -31.28 -39.77
C SER A 135 -27.54 -31.01 -38.27
N VAL A 136 -26.61 -31.51 -37.45
CA VAL A 136 -26.58 -31.26 -36.00
C VAL A 136 -26.42 -29.76 -35.75
N CYS A 137 -25.40 -29.13 -36.33
CA CYS A 137 -25.17 -27.69 -36.16
C CYS A 137 -26.37 -26.84 -36.65
N ASN A 138 -26.98 -27.20 -37.78
CA ASN A 138 -28.15 -26.50 -38.30
C ASN A 138 -29.39 -26.67 -37.43
N ARG A 139 -29.57 -27.85 -36.82
CA ARG A 139 -30.65 -28.05 -35.84
C ARG A 139 -30.45 -27.18 -34.61
N PHE A 140 -29.24 -27.10 -34.08
CA PHE A 140 -28.95 -26.18 -32.96
C PHE A 140 -29.20 -24.72 -33.33
N ALA A 141 -28.77 -24.30 -34.53
CA ALA A 141 -29.02 -22.96 -35.04
C ALA A 141 -30.53 -22.63 -35.15
N SER A 142 -31.35 -23.56 -35.66
CA SER A 142 -32.80 -23.36 -35.80
C SER A 142 -33.52 -23.25 -34.46
N GLU A 143 -32.97 -23.86 -33.41
CA GLU A 143 -33.47 -23.80 -32.04
C GLU A 143 -32.93 -22.58 -31.28
N GLY A 144 -32.16 -21.73 -31.96
CA GLY A 144 -31.54 -20.53 -31.42
C GLY A 144 -30.44 -20.82 -30.39
N VAL A 145 -29.90 -22.05 -30.33
CA VAL A 145 -28.81 -22.40 -29.41
C VAL A 145 -27.51 -22.41 -30.19
N ASN A 146 -26.58 -21.52 -29.85
CA ASN A 146 -25.24 -21.50 -30.43
C ASN A 146 -24.25 -22.13 -29.45
N PRO A 147 -23.75 -23.35 -29.71
CA PRO A 147 -22.67 -23.93 -28.92
C PRO A 147 -21.42 -23.04 -28.98
N ALA A 148 -20.66 -22.99 -27.89
CA ALA A 148 -19.35 -22.33 -27.88
C ALA A 148 -18.26 -23.25 -28.44
N ILE A 149 -18.40 -24.57 -28.23
CA ILE A 149 -17.42 -25.59 -28.62
C ILE A 149 -18.15 -26.76 -29.28
N VAL A 150 -17.54 -27.33 -30.33
CA VAL A 150 -17.91 -28.63 -30.89
C VAL A 150 -16.65 -29.47 -31.02
N SER A 151 -16.57 -30.62 -30.35
CA SER A 151 -15.52 -31.60 -30.66
C SER A 151 -15.97 -32.48 -31.82
N ILE A 152 -15.03 -32.73 -32.73
CA ILE A 152 -15.23 -33.59 -33.90
C ILE A 152 -14.69 -34.99 -33.61
N GLY A 153 -15.28 -35.65 -32.62
CA GLY A 153 -14.86 -36.95 -32.09
C GLY A 153 -14.53 -36.89 -30.60
N ASN A 154 -14.78 -37.99 -29.89
CA ASN A 154 -14.41 -38.19 -28.49
C ASN A 154 -13.21 -39.14 -28.37
N GLU A 155 -12.15 -38.70 -27.68
CA GLU A 155 -10.93 -39.47 -27.38
C GLU A 155 -10.37 -40.28 -28.56
N ILE A 156 -10.17 -39.62 -29.72
CA ILE A 156 -9.89 -40.27 -31.00
C ILE A 156 -8.43 -40.66 -31.23
N ARG A 157 -7.66 -40.92 -30.16
CA ARG A 157 -6.24 -41.28 -30.26
C ARG A 157 -6.01 -42.52 -31.11
N ALA A 158 -6.93 -43.48 -31.06
CA ALA A 158 -6.92 -44.69 -31.88
C ALA A 158 -7.72 -44.53 -33.19
N GLY A 159 -7.98 -43.29 -33.61
CA GLY A 159 -8.83 -42.96 -34.76
C GLY A 159 -10.30 -42.82 -34.37
N LEU A 160 -11.17 -42.84 -35.37
CA LEU A 160 -12.63 -42.73 -35.24
C LEU A 160 -13.32 -43.53 -36.36
N LEU A 161 -14.59 -43.91 -36.21
CA LEU A 161 -15.37 -44.56 -37.28
C LEU A 161 -14.68 -45.80 -37.88
N TRP A 162 -14.38 -46.77 -37.02
CA TRP A 162 -13.73 -48.00 -37.40
C TRP A 162 -14.59 -48.89 -38.31
N PRO A 163 -13.96 -49.64 -39.24
CA PRO A 163 -12.50 -49.76 -39.41
C PRO A 163 -11.87 -48.67 -40.30
N LEU A 164 -12.65 -47.91 -41.07
CA LEU A 164 -12.10 -47.02 -42.10
C LEU A 164 -11.27 -45.87 -41.53
N GLY A 165 -11.69 -45.25 -40.43
CA GLY A 165 -10.90 -44.23 -39.73
C GLY A 165 -10.07 -44.78 -38.57
N GLY A 166 -9.68 -46.06 -38.61
CA GLY A 166 -8.71 -46.63 -37.66
C GLY A 166 -7.26 -46.23 -37.96
N THR A 167 -6.36 -46.50 -37.03
CA THR A 167 -4.91 -46.21 -37.14
C THR A 167 -4.18 -46.97 -38.25
N SER A 168 -4.88 -47.87 -38.98
CA SER A 168 -4.39 -48.44 -40.24
C SER A 168 -4.34 -47.43 -41.39
N SER A 169 -5.04 -46.30 -41.29
CA SER A 169 -4.96 -45.20 -42.26
C SER A 169 -5.17 -43.83 -41.60
N TYR A 170 -4.08 -43.14 -41.27
CA TYR A 170 -4.14 -41.76 -40.78
C TYR A 170 -4.67 -40.78 -41.83
N TYR A 171 -4.50 -41.07 -43.12
CA TYR A 171 -5.09 -40.29 -44.21
C TYR A 171 -6.62 -40.27 -44.10
N ASN A 172 -7.23 -41.42 -43.78
CA ASN A 172 -8.68 -41.51 -43.58
C ASN A 172 -9.12 -40.71 -42.35
N ILE A 173 -8.37 -40.80 -41.24
CA ILE A 173 -8.62 -39.99 -40.04
C ILE A 173 -8.60 -38.49 -40.39
N ALA A 174 -7.55 -38.02 -41.08
CA ALA A 174 -7.43 -36.63 -41.51
C ALA A 174 -8.61 -36.20 -42.40
N SER A 175 -9.02 -37.06 -43.34
CA SER A 175 -10.13 -36.78 -44.27
C SER A 175 -11.49 -36.69 -43.57
N LEU A 176 -11.74 -37.54 -42.57
CA LEU A 176 -12.95 -37.53 -41.75
C LEU A 176 -13.02 -36.26 -40.89
N LEU A 177 -11.91 -35.90 -40.23
CA LEU A 177 -11.83 -34.70 -39.39
C LEU A 177 -11.98 -33.42 -40.19
N HIS A 178 -11.37 -33.35 -41.38
CA HIS A 178 -11.57 -32.24 -42.30
C HIS A 178 -13.06 -32.10 -42.68
N SER A 179 -13.70 -33.21 -43.03
CA SER A 179 -15.13 -33.21 -43.41
C SER A 179 -16.04 -32.82 -42.25
N ALA A 180 -15.75 -33.29 -41.04
CA ALA A 180 -16.44 -32.88 -39.82
C ALA A 180 -16.30 -31.37 -39.56
N ALA A 181 -15.08 -30.85 -39.62
CA ALA A 181 -14.78 -29.44 -39.42
C ALA A 181 -15.54 -28.56 -40.42
N TRP A 182 -15.57 -28.95 -41.70
CA TRP A 182 -16.32 -28.22 -42.72
C TRP A 182 -17.84 -28.30 -42.54
N GLY A 183 -18.38 -29.41 -42.04
CA GLY A 183 -19.79 -29.49 -41.64
C GLY A 183 -20.16 -28.44 -40.57
N VAL A 184 -19.25 -28.18 -39.62
CA VAL A 184 -19.41 -27.07 -38.65
C VAL A 184 -19.30 -25.71 -39.34
N LYS A 185 -18.26 -25.50 -40.16
CA LYS A 185 -17.98 -24.22 -40.85
C LYS A 185 -19.10 -23.81 -41.81
N ASP A 186 -19.75 -24.74 -42.49
CA ASP A 186 -20.82 -24.48 -43.46
C ASP A 186 -22.22 -24.36 -42.85
N SER A 187 -22.36 -24.62 -41.55
CA SER A 187 -23.66 -24.55 -40.85
C SER A 187 -24.27 -23.14 -40.78
N LYS A 188 -25.47 -23.04 -40.21
CA LYS A 188 -26.16 -21.78 -39.94
C LYS A 188 -25.86 -21.20 -38.55
N LEU A 189 -24.98 -21.83 -37.77
CA LEU A 189 -24.56 -21.30 -36.46
C LEU A 189 -23.85 -19.96 -36.61
N ASN A 190 -24.27 -18.98 -35.82
CA ASN A 190 -23.67 -17.66 -35.76
C ASN A 190 -23.74 -17.09 -34.32
N PRO A 191 -22.60 -16.89 -33.63
CA PRO A 191 -21.23 -17.14 -34.09
C PRO A 191 -20.94 -18.62 -34.31
N LYS A 192 -19.89 -18.92 -35.10
CA LYS A 192 -19.39 -20.29 -35.28
C LYS A 192 -18.78 -20.80 -33.96
N PRO A 193 -19.06 -22.06 -33.57
CA PRO A 193 -18.39 -22.66 -32.42
C PRO A 193 -16.91 -22.86 -32.71
N LYS A 194 -16.11 -22.94 -31.64
CA LYS A 194 -14.73 -23.41 -31.73
C LYS A 194 -14.70 -24.90 -32.00
N ILE A 195 -13.96 -25.32 -33.01
CA ILE A 195 -13.82 -26.73 -33.39
C ILE A 195 -12.68 -27.34 -32.58
N MET A 196 -12.96 -28.42 -31.85
CA MET A 196 -12.00 -29.11 -30.99
C MET A 196 -11.68 -30.51 -31.51
N ILE A 197 -10.41 -30.88 -31.45
CA ILE A 197 -9.99 -32.29 -31.53
C ILE A 197 -9.66 -32.76 -30.12
N HIS A 198 -10.24 -33.87 -29.69
CA HIS A 198 -10.14 -34.38 -28.32
C HIS A 198 -9.45 -35.75 -28.28
N LEU A 199 -8.36 -35.85 -27.50
CA LEU A 199 -7.61 -37.08 -27.26
C LEU A 199 -7.63 -37.47 -25.76
N ASP A 200 -7.50 -38.75 -25.44
CA ASP A 200 -7.26 -39.23 -24.08
C ASP A 200 -5.80 -39.00 -23.64
N ASN A 201 -5.48 -39.32 -22.38
CA ASN A 201 -4.11 -39.28 -21.83
C ASN A 201 -3.36 -37.96 -22.09
N GLY A 202 -3.96 -36.84 -21.69
CA GLY A 202 -3.38 -35.51 -21.85
C GLY A 202 -2.03 -35.29 -21.18
N TRP A 203 -1.65 -36.17 -20.25
CA TRP A 203 -0.36 -36.16 -19.55
C TRP A 203 0.78 -36.76 -20.39
N ASP A 204 0.50 -37.58 -21.40
CA ASP A 204 1.51 -38.22 -22.25
C ASP A 204 1.85 -37.33 -23.45
N SER A 205 2.81 -36.43 -23.24
CA SER A 205 3.27 -35.50 -24.27
C SER A 205 3.75 -36.19 -25.55
N GLY A 206 4.35 -37.38 -25.44
CA GLY A 206 4.88 -38.10 -26.59
C GLY A 206 3.76 -38.55 -27.52
N THR A 207 2.73 -39.17 -26.93
CA THR A 207 1.53 -39.59 -27.64
C THR A 207 0.78 -38.41 -28.27
N GLN A 208 0.57 -37.32 -27.51
CA GLN A 208 -0.15 -36.15 -28.02
C GLN A 208 0.54 -35.55 -29.26
N LEU A 209 1.85 -35.26 -29.17
CA LEU A 209 2.60 -34.65 -30.28
C LEU A 209 2.70 -35.59 -31.48
N TRP A 210 2.91 -36.89 -31.25
CA TRP A 210 3.00 -37.87 -32.33
C TRP A 210 1.69 -37.97 -33.11
N TRP A 211 0.54 -37.98 -32.44
CA TRP A 211 -0.75 -38.14 -33.10
C TRP A 211 -1.04 -36.95 -34.02
N TYR A 212 -0.93 -35.72 -33.50
CA TYR A 212 -1.17 -34.51 -34.28
C TYR A 212 -0.17 -34.36 -35.44
N LYS A 213 1.12 -34.64 -35.19
CA LYS A 213 2.14 -34.64 -36.26
C LYS A 213 1.80 -35.63 -37.36
N THR A 214 1.40 -36.85 -36.99
CA THR A 214 1.08 -37.92 -37.94
C THR A 214 -0.15 -37.57 -38.78
N VAL A 215 -1.24 -37.12 -38.16
CA VAL A 215 -2.50 -36.81 -38.84
C VAL A 215 -2.37 -35.56 -39.72
N LEU A 216 -1.78 -34.48 -39.22
CA LEU A 216 -1.57 -33.25 -40.01
C LEU A 216 -0.58 -33.49 -41.16
N GLY A 217 0.38 -34.40 -40.99
CA GLY A 217 1.32 -34.79 -42.05
C GLY A 217 0.70 -35.54 -43.22
N GLN A 218 -0.58 -35.96 -43.14
CA GLN A 218 -1.25 -36.69 -44.22
C GLN A 218 -1.73 -35.78 -45.35
N GLY A 219 -1.99 -34.50 -45.06
CA GLY A 219 -2.46 -33.51 -46.04
C GLY A 219 -3.93 -33.09 -45.94
N PRO A 220 -4.93 -33.99 -45.78
CA PRO A 220 -6.35 -33.59 -45.79
C PRO A 220 -6.79 -32.66 -44.67
N LEU A 221 -6.22 -32.79 -43.46
CA LEU A 221 -6.57 -31.96 -42.31
C LEU A 221 -5.59 -30.80 -42.19
N PHE A 222 -6.09 -29.57 -42.20
CA PHE A 222 -5.29 -28.38 -42.02
C PHE A 222 -5.35 -27.90 -40.57
N THR A 223 -4.29 -27.21 -40.13
CA THR A 223 -4.30 -26.56 -38.82
C THR A 223 -5.39 -25.49 -38.72
N SER A 224 -5.86 -24.90 -39.82
CA SER A 224 -6.99 -23.95 -39.85
C SER A 224 -8.38 -24.61 -39.71
N ASP A 225 -8.46 -25.94 -39.78
CA ASP A 225 -9.75 -26.63 -39.68
C ASP A 225 -10.27 -26.67 -38.24
N PHE A 226 -9.39 -26.60 -37.24
CA PHE A 226 -9.74 -26.64 -35.83
C PHE A 226 -9.07 -25.52 -35.02
N ASP A 227 -9.72 -25.15 -33.91
CA ASP A 227 -9.32 -24.04 -33.04
C ASP A 227 -8.72 -24.52 -31.71
N MET A 228 -9.15 -25.69 -31.23
CA MET A 228 -8.85 -26.18 -29.88
C MET A 228 -8.32 -27.60 -29.87
N ILE A 229 -7.46 -27.88 -28.89
CA ILE A 229 -7.01 -29.23 -28.52
C ILE A 229 -7.59 -29.53 -27.13
N GLY A 230 -8.42 -30.55 -27.07
CA GLY A 230 -9.01 -31.09 -25.84
C GLY A 230 -8.23 -32.32 -25.39
N VAL A 231 -8.02 -32.46 -24.08
CA VAL A 231 -7.42 -33.67 -23.50
C VAL A 231 -8.23 -34.20 -22.32
N SER A 232 -8.30 -35.53 -22.19
CA SER A 232 -8.76 -36.16 -20.94
C SER A 232 -7.61 -36.34 -19.96
N TYR A 233 -7.88 -36.12 -18.67
CA TYR A 233 -6.89 -36.26 -17.61
C TYR A 233 -7.50 -36.86 -16.35
N TYR A 234 -7.19 -38.13 -16.10
CA TYR A 234 -7.69 -38.91 -14.98
C TYR A 234 -6.53 -39.47 -14.13
N PRO A 235 -6.63 -39.45 -12.79
CA PRO A 235 -5.55 -39.91 -11.91
C PRO A 235 -5.54 -41.42 -11.63
N PHE A 236 -6.54 -42.17 -12.09
CA PHE A 236 -6.78 -43.55 -11.62
C PHE A 236 -6.74 -44.62 -12.73
N TYR A 237 -6.22 -44.27 -13.92
CA TYR A 237 -6.00 -45.21 -15.02
C TYR A 237 -4.51 -45.51 -15.29
N ASN A 238 -3.60 -44.67 -14.80
CA ASN A 238 -2.16 -44.87 -14.92
C ASN A 238 -1.42 -44.08 -13.82
N SER A 239 -0.43 -44.70 -13.16
CA SER A 239 0.40 -44.06 -12.14
C SER A 239 1.35 -42.98 -12.70
N GLU A 240 1.56 -42.93 -14.00
CA GLU A 240 2.41 -41.93 -14.68
C GLU A 240 1.67 -40.63 -15.03
N ALA A 241 0.37 -40.54 -14.72
CA ALA A 241 -0.47 -39.37 -14.96
C ALA A 241 -0.21 -38.23 -13.96
N TYR A 242 1.06 -37.88 -13.73
CA TYR A 242 1.48 -36.81 -12.84
C TYR A 242 0.89 -35.45 -13.26
N LEU A 243 0.59 -34.60 -12.29
CA LEU A 243 0.24 -33.19 -12.54
C LEU A 243 1.38 -32.47 -13.28
N GLY A 244 2.62 -32.82 -12.94
CA GLY A 244 3.81 -32.35 -13.67
C GLY A 244 3.83 -32.75 -15.14
N SER A 245 3.45 -33.99 -15.47
CA SER A 245 3.38 -34.49 -16.85
C SER A 245 2.28 -33.80 -17.65
N LEU A 246 1.10 -33.57 -17.05
CA LEU A 246 0.05 -32.76 -17.68
C LEU A 246 0.55 -31.36 -18.02
N LYS A 247 1.17 -30.67 -17.07
CA LYS A 247 1.72 -29.33 -17.28
C LYS A 247 2.74 -29.31 -18.42
N TYR A 248 3.63 -30.30 -18.45
CA TYR A 248 4.63 -30.43 -19.51
C TYR A 248 3.98 -30.65 -20.88
N SER A 249 3.06 -31.62 -20.99
CA SER A 249 2.36 -31.97 -22.22
C SER A 249 1.55 -30.80 -22.79
N LEU A 250 0.74 -30.12 -21.96
CA LEU A 250 0.01 -28.93 -22.38
C LEU A 250 0.95 -27.81 -22.85
N GLY A 251 2.09 -27.62 -22.16
CA GLY A 251 3.13 -26.67 -22.59
C GLY A 251 3.70 -26.99 -23.97
N GLN A 252 3.97 -28.27 -24.27
CA GLN A 252 4.46 -28.69 -25.58
C GLN A 252 3.41 -28.53 -26.68
N LEU A 253 2.14 -28.83 -26.39
CA LEU A 253 1.04 -28.62 -27.34
C LEU A 253 0.85 -27.14 -27.66
N ALA A 254 0.90 -26.29 -26.63
CA ALA A 254 0.83 -24.83 -26.79
C ALA A 254 1.95 -24.30 -27.70
N SER A 255 3.21 -24.69 -27.44
CA SER A 255 4.35 -24.22 -28.21
C SER A 255 4.36 -24.74 -29.65
N THR A 256 3.87 -25.96 -29.88
CA THR A 256 3.93 -26.60 -31.20
C THR A 256 2.80 -26.16 -32.11
N TYR A 257 1.57 -26.03 -31.59
CA TYR A 257 0.38 -25.82 -32.42
C TYR A 257 -0.30 -24.47 -32.21
N GLY A 258 -0.01 -23.75 -31.12
CA GLY A 258 -0.60 -22.43 -30.84
C GLY A 258 -2.12 -22.43 -30.73
N LYS A 259 -2.71 -23.57 -30.30
CA LYS A 259 -4.16 -23.76 -30.17
C LYS A 259 -4.67 -23.45 -28.77
N GLN A 260 -5.96 -23.22 -28.65
CA GLN A 260 -6.60 -23.19 -27.33
C GLN A 260 -6.61 -24.59 -26.72
N LEU A 261 -6.30 -24.70 -25.43
CA LEU A 261 -6.15 -25.95 -24.71
C LEU A 261 -7.23 -26.10 -23.64
N VAL A 262 -7.85 -27.28 -23.59
CA VAL A 262 -8.91 -27.60 -22.65
C VAL A 262 -8.66 -28.98 -22.04
N VAL A 263 -8.77 -29.11 -20.72
CA VAL A 263 -8.99 -30.42 -20.10
C VAL A 263 -10.48 -30.72 -20.23
N ALA A 264 -10.84 -31.52 -21.22
CA ALA A 264 -12.22 -31.80 -21.59
C ALA A 264 -12.91 -32.81 -20.66
N GLU A 265 -12.11 -33.60 -19.95
CA GLU A 265 -12.58 -34.60 -19.01
C GLU A 265 -11.59 -34.76 -17.85
N THR A 266 -12.11 -34.78 -16.62
CA THR A 266 -11.35 -35.14 -15.41
C THR A 266 -12.28 -35.53 -14.26
N ASN A 267 -11.77 -36.34 -13.33
CA ASN A 267 -12.45 -36.72 -12.09
C ASN A 267 -11.46 -36.87 -10.93
N TRP A 268 -12.01 -36.84 -9.71
CA TRP A 268 -11.33 -37.24 -8.48
C TRP A 268 -12.32 -37.96 -7.56
N PRO A 269 -11.93 -39.05 -6.90
CA PRO A 269 -12.85 -39.82 -6.07
C PRO A 269 -13.08 -39.18 -4.69
N VAL A 270 -14.32 -39.30 -4.19
CA VAL A 270 -14.59 -39.19 -2.75
C VAL A 270 -14.46 -40.54 -2.02
N SER A 271 -14.47 -41.64 -2.77
CA SER A 271 -14.26 -42.99 -2.25
C SER A 271 -13.58 -43.87 -3.30
N CYS A 272 -12.45 -44.48 -2.94
CA CYS A 272 -11.71 -45.39 -3.81
C CYS A 272 -10.97 -46.45 -2.98
N PRO A 273 -11.70 -47.44 -2.41
CA PRO A 273 -11.10 -48.42 -1.51
C PRO A 273 -10.15 -49.39 -2.23
N ASN A 274 -10.45 -49.73 -3.49
CA ASN A 274 -9.73 -50.75 -4.26
C ASN A 274 -9.31 -50.21 -5.65
N PRO A 275 -8.38 -49.24 -5.72
CA PRO A 275 -7.94 -48.72 -7.00
C PRO A 275 -7.17 -49.79 -7.79
N GLN A 276 -7.53 -49.98 -9.07
CA GLN A 276 -6.84 -50.91 -9.97
C GLN A 276 -5.41 -50.45 -10.28
N TYR A 277 -5.18 -49.14 -10.32
CA TYR A 277 -3.88 -48.52 -10.55
C TYR A 277 -3.50 -47.67 -9.35
N LYS A 278 -2.19 -47.59 -9.05
CA LYS A 278 -1.71 -46.61 -8.08
C LYS A 278 -1.97 -45.20 -8.62
N PHE A 279 -2.43 -44.30 -7.75
CA PHE A 279 -2.51 -42.88 -8.06
C PHE A 279 -1.10 -42.31 -8.32
N PRO A 280 -0.95 -41.29 -9.18
CA PRO A 280 0.31 -40.58 -9.37
C PRO A 280 0.87 -40.07 -8.05
N SER A 281 2.17 -40.28 -7.82
CA SER A 281 2.79 -40.03 -6.52
C SER A 281 2.75 -38.55 -6.08
N ASP A 282 2.70 -37.62 -7.04
CA ASP A 282 2.56 -36.18 -6.80
C ASP A 282 1.14 -35.75 -6.39
N THR A 283 0.20 -36.70 -6.34
CA THR A 283 -1.17 -36.50 -5.82
C THR A 283 -1.38 -37.09 -4.43
N SER A 284 -0.34 -37.67 -3.82
CA SER A 284 -0.41 -38.36 -2.52
C SER A 284 -0.91 -37.48 -1.35
N SER A 285 -0.77 -36.17 -1.46
CA SER A 285 -1.28 -35.20 -0.48
C SER A 285 -2.75 -34.83 -0.68
N ILE A 286 -3.36 -35.22 -1.81
CA ILE A 286 -4.77 -34.94 -2.11
C ILE A 286 -5.62 -36.06 -1.48
N PRO A 287 -6.51 -35.75 -0.53
CA PRO A 287 -7.30 -36.79 0.14
C PRO A 287 -8.39 -37.35 -0.78
N ILE A 288 -8.71 -38.63 -0.67
CA ILE A 288 -9.90 -39.22 -1.29
C ILE A 288 -11.14 -38.76 -0.51
N SER A 289 -11.72 -37.61 -0.91
CA SER A 289 -12.85 -36.95 -0.24
C SER A 289 -13.39 -35.79 -1.10
N ALA A 290 -14.52 -35.20 -0.71
CA ALA A 290 -15.03 -33.98 -1.36
C ALA A 290 -14.03 -32.80 -1.26
N ALA A 291 -13.26 -32.70 -0.17
CA ALA A 291 -12.22 -31.69 -0.05
C ALA A 291 -11.09 -31.92 -1.07
N GLY A 292 -10.68 -33.17 -1.27
CA GLY A 292 -9.67 -33.50 -2.28
C GLY A 292 -10.16 -33.35 -3.70
N GLN A 293 -11.46 -33.58 -3.98
CA GLN A 293 -12.04 -33.22 -5.28
C GLN A 293 -11.86 -31.73 -5.58
N ALA A 294 -12.13 -30.87 -4.59
CA ALA A 294 -11.94 -29.44 -4.75
C ALA A 294 -10.46 -29.08 -4.99
N THR A 295 -9.54 -29.71 -4.27
CA THR A 295 -8.09 -29.54 -4.48
C THR A 295 -7.67 -30.01 -5.88
N TRP A 296 -8.16 -31.16 -6.34
CA TRP A 296 -7.87 -31.69 -7.66
C TRP A 296 -8.33 -30.74 -8.77
N ILE A 297 -9.60 -30.31 -8.73
CA ILE A 297 -10.16 -29.36 -9.71
C ILE A 297 -9.32 -28.09 -9.76
N LYS A 298 -8.95 -27.53 -8.59
CA LYS A 298 -8.11 -26.32 -8.51
C LYS A 298 -6.70 -26.54 -9.06
N ASN A 299 -6.07 -27.67 -8.75
CA ASN A 299 -4.72 -27.98 -9.23
C ASN A 299 -4.68 -28.14 -10.75
N VAL A 300 -5.62 -28.90 -11.32
CA VAL A 300 -5.73 -29.08 -12.78
C VAL A 300 -6.10 -27.75 -13.45
N ALA A 301 -7.04 -26.99 -12.88
CA ALA A 301 -7.40 -25.67 -13.39
C ALA A 301 -6.20 -24.69 -13.40
N SER A 302 -5.38 -24.72 -12.34
CA SER A 302 -4.17 -23.90 -12.25
C SER A 302 -3.12 -24.27 -13.30
N ILE A 303 -3.00 -25.56 -13.64
CA ILE A 303 -2.10 -26.01 -14.70
C ILE A 303 -2.58 -25.50 -16.06
N VAL A 304 -3.88 -25.63 -16.34
CA VAL A 304 -4.46 -25.13 -17.59
C VAL A 304 -4.30 -23.61 -17.68
N ALA A 305 -4.73 -22.86 -16.67
CA ALA A 305 -4.65 -21.39 -16.67
C ALA A 305 -3.20 -20.88 -16.76
N GLY A 306 -2.24 -21.64 -16.22
CA GLY A 306 -0.80 -21.32 -16.31
C GLY A 306 -0.14 -21.67 -17.66
N THR A 307 -0.87 -22.29 -18.59
CA THR A 307 -0.35 -22.70 -19.90
C THR A 307 -0.81 -21.72 -20.98
N PRO A 308 0.07 -21.24 -21.89
CA PRO A 308 -0.35 -20.43 -23.04
C PRO A 308 -1.44 -21.13 -23.86
N GLY A 309 -2.54 -20.42 -24.14
CA GLY A 309 -3.71 -21.00 -24.81
C GLY A 309 -4.61 -21.85 -23.92
N GLY A 310 -4.26 -22.10 -22.65
CA GLY A 310 -5.11 -22.82 -21.70
C GLY A 310 -6.35 -22.03 -21.32
N VAL A 311 -7.52 -22.55 -21.66
CA VAL A 311 -8.79 -21.81 -21.55
C VAL A 311 -9.90 -22.56 -20.82
N GLY A 312 -9.78 -23.87 -20.57
CA GLY A 312 -10.90 -24.58 -19.95
C GLY A 312 -10.64 -25.89 -19.22
N LEU A 313 -11.56 -26.21 -18.32
CA LEU A 313 -11.64 -27.46 -17.58
C LEU A 313 -13.10 -27.90 -17.48
N TYR A 314 -13.35 -29.18 -17.75
CA TYR A 314 -14.66 -29.81 -17.60
C TYR A 314 -14.58 -31.04 -16.68
N TYR A 315 -15.35 -31.04 -15.60
CA TYR A 315 -15.50 -32.21 -14.73
C TYR A 315 -16.50 -33.20 -15.35
N TRP A 316 -16.14 -34.48 -15.43
CA TRP A 316 -16.99 -35.44 -16.12
C TRP A 316 -18.07 -36.01 -15.19
N GLU A 317 -19.34 -35.86 -15.57
CA GLU A 317 -20.51 -36.48 -14.94
C GLU A 317 -20.59 -36.36 -13.39
N PRO A 318 -20.50 -35.14 -12.82
CA PRO A 318 -20.51 -34.95 -11.37
C PRO A 318 -21.83 -35.36 -10.70
N GLY A 319 -22.91 -35.49 -11.47
CA GLY A 319 -24.27 -35.72 -11.01
C GLY A 319 -24.84 -37.10 -11.32
N TRP A 320 -24.06 -38.05 -11.84
CA TRP A 320 -24.61 -39.34 -12.31
C TRP A 320 -24.96 -40.31 -11.17
N VAL A 321 -25.98 -39.96 -10.38
CA VAL A 321 -26.46 -40.75 -9.24
C VAL A 321 -26.84 -42.16 -9.66
N GLY A 322 -26.21 -43.16 -9.03
CA GLY A 322 -26.37 -44.57 -9.37
C GLY A 322 -25.22 -45.14 -10.22
N ASN A 323 -24.33 -44.28 -10.74
CA ASN A 323 -23.12 -44.67 -11.45
C ASN A 323 -21.88 -44.02 -10.81
N GLY A 324 -21.71 -44.19 -9.50
CA GLY A 324 -20.67 -43.48 -8.74
C GLY A 324 -19.24 -43.73 -9.24
N GLY A 325 -18.96 -44.95 -9.70
CA GLY A 325 -17.62 -45.29 -10.21
C GLY A 325 -17.27 -44.60 -11.53
N LEU A 326 -18.26 -44.11 -12.29
CA LEU A 326 -18.00 -43.40 -13.56
C LEU A 326 -17.10 -44.20 -14.51
N GLY A 327 -17.27 -45.53 -14.56
CA GLY A 327 -16.46 -46.43 -15.37
C GLY A 327 -15.04 -46.72 -14.84
N SER A 328 -14.62 -46.08 -13.74
CA SER A 328 -13.32 -46.33 -13.11
C SER A 328 -13.38 -47.42 -12.05
N SER A 329 -12.20 -47.80 -11.52
CA SER A 329 -12.09 -48.76 -10.41
C SER A 329 -12.44 -48.16 -9.04
N CYS A 330 -12.62 -46.83 -8.97
CA CYS A 330 -13.05 -46.18 -7.73
C CYS A 330 -14.54 -46.34 -7.49
N ALA A 331 -14.95 -46.23 -6.21
CA ALA A 331 -16.34 -46.45 -5.84
C ALA A 331 -17.23 -45.23 -6.13
N ASP A 332 -16.71 -44.01 -5.94
CA ASP A 332 -17.50 -42.79 -6.08
C ASP A 332 -16.65 -41.59 -6.48
N ASN A 333 -16.89 -41.08 -7.69
CA ASN A 333 -16.31 -39.88 -8.31
C ASN A 333 -17.32 -38.72 -8.41
N LEU A 334 -18.54 -38.87 -7.88
CA LEU A 334 -19.57 -37.84 -8.03
C LEU A 334 -19.25 -36.62 -7.16
N MET A 335 -19.84 -35.47 -7.50
CA MET A 335 -19.85 -34.30 -6.63
C MET A 335 -21.20 -34.17 -5.89
N VAL A 336 -22.07 -35.16 -6.01
CA VAL A 336 -23.34 -35.30 -5.29
C VAL A 336 -23.35 -36.62 -4.52
N ASP A 337 -24.11 -36.69 -3.42
CA ASP A 337 -24.36 -37.95 -2.73
C ASP A 337 -25.47 -38.79 -3.42
N SER A 338 -25.72 -39.99 -2.89
CA SER A 338 -26.71 -40.92 -3.43
C SER A 338 -28.16 -40.39 -3.42
N SER A 339 -28.44 -39.33 -2.67
CA SER A 339 -29.74 -38.65 -2.62
C SER A 339 -29.86 -37.49 -3.62
N GLY A 340 -28.78 -37.18 -4.35
CA GLY A 340 -28.68 -36.03 -5.25
C GLY A 340 -28.33 -34.72 -4.54
N LYS A 341 -27.94 -34.77 -3.26
CA LYS A 341 -27.48 -33.59 -2.51
C LYS A 341 -26.04 -33.25 -2.91
N ILE A 342 -25.78 -31.98 -3.23
CA ILE A 342 -24.43 -31.55 -3.58
C ILE A 342 -23.45 -31.69 -2.42
N ARG A 343 -22.21 -32.05 -2.76
CA ARG A 343 -21.07 -32.07 -1.84
C ARG A 343 -20.39 -30.70 -1.85
N SER A 344 -19.56 -30.45 -0.83
CA SER A 344 -18.77 -29.22 -0.71
C SER A 344 -17.79 -28.99 -1.87
N SER A 345 -17.51 -30.02 -2.67
CA SER A 345 -16.64 -29.92 -3.85
C SER A 345 -17.19 -28.99 -4.94
N PHE A 346 -18.51 -28.73 -4.98
CA PHE A 346 -19.11 -27.76 -5.92
C PHE A 346 -18.54 -26.34 -5.77
N ASN A 347 -18.03 -25.97 -4.59
CA ASN A 347 -17.34 -24.69 -4.35
C ASN A 347 -16.02 -24.56 -5.14
N ALA A 348 -15.53 -25.62 -5.79
CA ALA A 348 -14.37 -25.53 -6.68
C ALA A 348 -14.71 -24.96 -8.06
N MET A 349 -15.99 -24.95 -8.45
CA MET A 349 -16.46 -24.42 -9.73
C MET A 349 -16.68 -22.89 -9.69
N THR A 350 -16.77 -22.30 -8.50
CA THR A 350 -16.89 -20.84 -8.36
C THR A 350 -15.64 -20.16 -8.88
N PRO A 351 -15.76 -19.09 -9.69
CA PRO A 351 -14.58 -18.35 -10.12
C PRO A 351 -13.76 -17.98 -8.90
N VAL A 352 -12.47 -18.30 -8.95
CA VAL A 352 -11.47 -17.52 -8.23
C VAL A 352 -11.40 -16.16 -8.94
N VAL A 353 -12.48 -15.38 -8.86
CA VAL A 353 -12.24 -13.98 -8.50
C VAL A 353 -11.50 -14.10 -7.19
N SER A 354 -10.32 -13.53 -7.08
CA SER A 354 -9.52 -13.48 -5.87
C SER A 354 -10.38 -13.10 -4.65
N HIS A 355 -11.01 -14.08 -4.04
CA HIS A 355 -11.79 -14.00 -2.82
C HIS A 355 -11.08 -14.84 -1.79
N GLY A 356 -9.79 -14.57 -1.60
CA GLY A 356 -9.02 -15.06 -0.46
C GLY A 356 -9.63 -14.69 0.90
N LEU A 357 -10.72 -13.90 0.92
CA LEU A 357 -11.41 -13.47 2.13
C LEU A 357 -12.87 -13.96 2.29
N VAL A 358 -13.54 -14.56 1.29
CA VAL A 358 -15.00 -14.86 1.44
C VAL A 358 -15.30 -16.14 2.24
N ILE A 359 -14.35 -17.08 2.37
CA ILE A 359 -14.50 -18.30 3.20
C ILE A 359 -14.18 -18.01 4.68
N LEU A 360 -13.59 -16.86 4.97
CA LEU A 360 -13.24 -16.46 6.32
C LEU A 360 -14.49 -15.90 7.02
N SER A 361 -14.69 -16.30 8.28
CA SER A 361 -15.65 -15.60 9.13
C SER A 361 -15.26 -14.13 9.22
N ASP A 362 -16.23 -13.25 9.47
CA ASP A 362 -15.96 -11.81 9.61
C ASP A 362 -14.89 -11.56 10.69
N GLU A 363 -14.83 -12.40 11.73
CA GLU A 363 -13.79 -12.39 12.76
C GLU A 363 -12.37 -12.66 12.22
N ILE A 364 -12.21 -13.65 11.33
CA ILE A 364 -10.90 -13.95 10.74
C ILE A 364 -10.52 -12.87 9.72
N ILE A 365 -11.50 -12.37 8.96
CA ILE A 365 -11.31 -11.21 8.07
C ILE A 365 -10.79 -10.03 8.88
N VAL A 366 -11.46 -9.68 9.99
CA VAL A 366 -11.05 -8.58 10.88
C VAL A 366 -9.63 -8.81 11.40
N LYS A 367 -9.27 -10.02 11.83
CA LYS A 367 -7.91 -10.35 12.27
C LYS A 367 -6.86 -10.19 11.16
N ILE A 368 -7.18 -10.57 9.92
CA ILE A 368 -6.30 -10.37 8.78
C ILE A 368 -6.15 -8.88 8.48
N LEU A 369 -7.26 -8.14 8.45
CA LEU A 369 -7.26 -6.70 8.17
C LEU A 369 -6.50 -5.91 9.23
N HIS A 370 -6.49 -6.36 10.49
CA HIS A 370 -5.62 -5.80 11.53
C HIS A 370 -4.11 -5.98 11.27
N SER A 371 -3.74 -6.85 10.32
CA SER A 371 -2.36 -7.02 9.86
C SER A 371 -2.07 -6.24 8.56
N CYS A 372 -3.05 -5.53 8.02
CA CYS A 372 -2.96 -4.70 6.81
C CYS A 372 -2.90 -3.22 7.19
N ARG A 373 -2.37 -2.37 6.29
CA ARG A 373 -2.45 -0.91 6.37
C ARG A 373 -3.82 -0.43 5.94
N TYR A 374 -4.17 0.79 6.33
CA TYR A 374 -5.47 1.40 6.06
C TYR A 374 -5.83 1.42 4.57
N LEU A 375 -4.88 1.66 3.66
CA LEU A 375 -5.14 1.67 2.22
C LEU A 375 -5.62 0.30 1.74
N GLU A 376 -5.03 -0.77 2.24
CA GLU A 376 -5.43 -2.14 1.90
C GLU A 376 -6.78 -2.48 2.53
N ILE A 377 -7.07 -1.98 3.74
CA ILE A 377 -8.39 -2.14 4.39
C ILE A 377 -9.48 -1.39 3.60
N LEU A 378 -9.20 -0.19 3.12
CA LEU A 378 -10.14 0.59 2.30
C LEU A 378 -10.32 -0.05 0.91
N GLN A 379 -9.24 -0.51 0.28
CA GLN A 379 -9.31 -1.29 -0.96
C GLN A 379 -10.13 -2.57 -0.77
N PHE A 380 -9.99 -3.24 0.36
CA PHE A 380 -10.83 -4.37 0.73
C PHE A 380 -12.30 -3.94 0.85
N ALA A 381 -12.59 -2.84 1.56
CA ALA A 381 -13.95 -2.35 1.77
C ALA A 381 -14.70 -2.05 0.46
N ILE A 382 -14.02 -1.50 -0.56
CA ILE A 382 -14.65 -1.14 -1.84
C ILE A 382 -14.98 -2.34 -2.75
N THR A 383 -14.47 -3.53 -2.44
CA THR A 383 -14.62 -4.69 -3.34
C THR A 383 -16.04 -5.27 -3.35
N CYS A 384 -16.79 -5.22 -2.24
CA CYS A 384 -18.19 -5.64 -2.18
C CYS A 384 -18.93 -5.12 -0.94
N LYS A 385 -20.27 -5.22 -0.93
CA LYS A 385 -21.12 -4.77 0.19
C LYS A 385 -20.78 -5.43 1.53
N ARG A 386 -20.47 -6.74 1.55
CA ARG A 386 -20.10 -7.46 2.77
C ARG A 386 -18.80 -6.89 3.37
N HIS A 387 -17.78 -6.73 2.54
CA HIS A 387 -16.49 -6.19 2.98
C HIS A 387 -16.61 -4.75 3.46
N HIS A 388 -17.40 -3.93 2.76
CA HIS A 388 -17.78 -2.61 3.23
C HIS A 388 -18.44 -2.68 4.62
N SER A 389 -19.46 -3.52 4.82
CA SER A 389 -20.11 -3.69 6.13
C SER A 389 -19.13 -4.14 7.21
N ILE A 390 -18.27 -5.11 6.95
CA ILE A 390 -17.26 -5.57 7.94
C ILE A 390 -16.40 -4.40 8.42
N VAL A 391 -15.87 -3.60 7.50
CA VAL A 391 -15.03 -2.44 7.86
C VAL A 391 -15.88 -1.33 8.51
N ALA A 392 -17.06 -1.04 7.98
CA ALA A 392 -17.95 0.02 8.43
C ALA A 392 -18.70 -0.27 9.75
N GLU A 393 -18.73 -1.53 10.20
CA GLU A 393 -19.39 -1.94 11.45
C GLU A 393 -18.37 -2.36 12.52
N THR A 394 -17.12 -2.67 12.14
CA THR A 394 -16.07 -3.05 13.09
C THR A 394 -15.32 -1.82 13.63
N ILE A 395 -15.58 -1.47 14.89
CA ILE A 395 -15.00 -0.31 15.57
C ILE A 395 -13.47 -0.35 15.59
N SER A 396 -12.86 -1.52 15.81
CA SER A 396 -11.40 -1.65 15.87
C SER A 396 -10.73 -1.35 14.52
N LEU A 397 -11.33 -1.78 13.41
CA LEU A 397 -10.83 -1.46 12.07
C LEU A 397 -11.01 0.02 11.74
N GLN A 398 -12.14 0.63 12.13
CA GLN A 398 -12.33 2.07 11.98
C GLN A 398 -11.31 2.88 12.77
N LEU A 399 -11.03 2.46 14.02
CA LEU A 399 -10.00 3.08 14.85
C LEU A 399 -8.62 2.98 14.18
N GLN A 400 -8.26 1.82 13.66
CA GLN A 400 -7.00 1.65 12.93
C GLN A 400 -6.92 2.55 11.70
N ILE A 401 -7.97 2.59 10.88
CA ILE A 401 -8.03 3.48 9.70
C ILE A 401 -7.85 4.93 10.11
N GLU A 402 -8.57 5.40 11.13
CA GLU A 402 -8.48 6.79 11.59
C GLU A 402 -7.11 7.13 12.17
N LEU A 403 -6.48 6.22 12.91
CA LEU A 403 -5.13 6.38 13.43
C LEU A 403 -4.12 6.51 12.29
N GLU A 404 -4.10 5.55 11.36
CA GLU A 404 -3.15 5.54 10.25
C GLU A 404 -3.36 6.74 9.29
N LEU A 405 -4.60 7.12 8.98
CA LEU A 405 -4.91 8.30 8.15
C LEU A 405 -4.35 9.59 8.72
N ASN A 406 -4.24 9.70 10.05
CA ASN A 406 -3.73 10.89 10.74
C ASN A 406 -2.26 10.73 11.16
N ASN A 407 -1.61 9.63 10.78
CA ASN A 407 -0.28 9.24 11.25
C ASN A 407 -0.17 9.28 12.79
N LEU A 408 -1.10 8.62 13.47
CA LEU A 408 -1.16 8.54 14.92
C LEU A 408 -1.15 7.09 15.39
N GLU A 409 -0.64 6.86 16.60
CA GLU A 409 -0.75 5.61 17.32
C GLU A 409 -1.22 5.87 18.75
N VAL A 410 -1.78 4.84 19.38
CA VAL A 410 -2.16 4.87 20.79
C VAL A 410 -0.91 4.63 21.64
N VAL A 411 -0.61 5.56 22.54
CA VAL A 411 0.50 5.44 23.48
C VAL A 411 0.19 4.32 24.48
N THR A 412 1.01 3.28 24.49
CA THR A 412 0.77 2.08 25.32
C THR A 412 0.81 2.44 26.81
N GLY A 413 -0.19 2.00 27.57
CA GLY A 413 -0.27 2.25 29.02
C GLY A 413 -0.83 3.63 29.42
N SER A 414 -1.19 4.48 28.46
CA SER A 414 -1.78 5.81 28.73
C SER A 414 -3.29 5.82 28.96
N GLY A 415 -3.95 4.66 28.86
CA GLY A 415 -5.40 4.55 28.95
C GLY A 415 -5.93 4.79 30.36
N THR A 416 -6.97 5.61 30.46
CA THR A 416 -7.74 5.81 31.71
C THR A 416 -8.69 4.65 31.97
N PHE A 417 -9.07 4.42 33.23
CA PHE A 417 -9.96 3.32 33.61
C PHE A 417 -11.31 3.43 32.89
N GLY A 418 -11.64 2.45 32.02
CA GLY A 418 -12.89 2.41 31.25
C GLY A 418 -12.77 2.80 29.76
N SER A 419 -11.59 3.17 29.27
CA SER A 419 -11.39 3.45 27.83
C SER A 419 -11.59 2.20 26.96
N ASN A 420 -12.48 2.27 25.96
CA ASN A 420 -12.70 1.23 24.96
C ASN A 420 -12.55 1.80 23.54
N TYR A 421 -12.47 0.94 22.51
CA TYR A 421 -12.24 1.40 21.13
C TYR A 421 -13.29 2.37 20.60
N ALA A 422 -14.55 2.30 21.06
CA ALA A 422 -15.60 3.21 20.63
C ALA A 422 -15.35 4.63 21.13
N LEU A 423 -15.02 4.78 22.42
CA LEU A 423 -14.69 6.06 23.03
C LEU A 423 -13.44 6.68 22.40
N ILE A 424 -12.39 5.88 22.18
CA ILE A 424 -11.14 6.33 21.57
C ILE A 424 -11.38 6.80 20.13
N LEU A 425 -12.17 6.04 19.35
CA LEU A 425 -12.52 6.40 17.97
C LEU A 425 -13.32 7.70 17.90
N GLU A 426 -14.29 7.88 18.80
CA GLU A 426 -15.08 9.10 18.88
C GLU A 426 -14.22 10.31 19.26
N GLU A 427 -13.33 10.16 20.25
CA GLU A 427 -12.37 11.17 20.68
C GLU A 427 -11.42 11.58 19.54
N LEU A 428 -10.85 10.61 18.82
CA LEU A 428 -9.97 10.87 17.68
C LEU A 428 -10.70 11.61 16.54
N ARG A 429 -11.95 11.23 16.25
CA ARG A 429 -12.78 11.92 15.25
C ARG A 429 -13.09 13.34 15.64
N ARG A 430 -13.37 13.61 16.93
CA ARG A 430 -13.57 14.97 17.45
C ARG A 430 -12.30 15.80 17.38
N TYR A 431 -11.16 15.23 17.79
CA TYR A 431 -9.85 15.87 17.67
C TYR A 431 -9.52 16.24 16.22
N ARG A 432 -9.72 15.32 15.26
CA ARG A 432 -9.55 15.60 13.83
C ARG A 432 -10.49 16.71 13.37
N LYS A 433 -11.77 16.64 13.72
CA LYS A 433 -12.77 17.64 13.30
C LYS A 433 -12.45 19.02 13.85
N ALA A 434 -12.04 19.13 15.12
CA ALA A 434 -11.66 20.40 15.72
C ALA A 434 -10.49 21.05 14.97
N TRP A 435 -9.53 20.27 14.47
CA TRP A 435 -8.49 20.79 13.58
C TRP A 435 -9.00 21.21 12.21
N LEU A 436 -9.89 20.42 11.58
CA LEU A 436 -10.47 20.75 10.28
C LEU A 436 -11.27 22.07 10.31
N ASP A 437 -12.04 22.27 11.37
CA ASP A 437 -12.89 23.45 11.55
C ASP A 437 -12.17 24.60 12.28
N LEU A 438 -10.90 24.41 12.68
CA LEU A 438 -10.15 25.30 13.58
C LEU A 438 -11.01 25.74 14.79
N ASP A 439 -11.61 24.75 15.46
CA ASP A 439 -12.51 24.94 16.60
C ASP A 439 -11.71 25.13 17.90
N ILE A 440 -11.28 26.37 18.12
CA ILE A 440 -10.50 26.78 19.29
C ILE A 440 -11.37 27.56 20.28
N GLY A 441 -11.12 27.32 21.57
CA GLY A 441 -11.72 28.11 22.65
C GLY A 441 -11.06 29.48 22.82
N GLY A 442 -11.47 30.22 23.86
CA GLY A 442 -10.86 31.51 24.20
C GLY A 442 -9.38 31.38 24.63
N PRO A 443 -8.59 32.46 24.50
CA PRO A 443 -7.17 32.45 24.85
C PRO A 443 -6.96 32.32 26.37
N LEU A 444 -6.07 31.42 26.77
CA LEU A 444 -5.54 31.33 28.12
C LEU A 444 -4.18 32.02 28.18
N GLN A 445 -4.07 33.10 28.96
CA GLN A 445 -2.79 33.79 29.18
C GLN A 445 -2.07 33.26 30.43
N LYS A 446 -0.77 33.02 30.29
CA LYS A 446 0.12 32.66 31.41
C LYS A 446 1.35 33.57 31.43
N SER A 447 1.72 34.01 32.63
CA SER A 447 2.88 34.87 32.86
C SER A 447 4.05 34.07 33.44
N MET A 448 5.27 34.54 33.20
CA MET A 448 6.50 33.92 33.66
C MET A 448 7.23 34.75 34.71
N ASN A 449 8.07 34.07 35.50
CA ASN A 449 8.93 34.74 36.46
C ASN A 449 10.26 35.12 35.80
N GLY A 450 10.50 36.42 35.62
CA GLY A 450 11.77 36.98 35.10
C GLY A 450 11.84 37.11 33.58
N GLN A 451 12.94 37.69 33.10
CA GLN A 451 13.19 37.91 31.67
C GLN A 451 13.62 36.60 31.01
N MET A 452 12.84 36.17 30.01
CA MET A 452 13.13 34.98 29.21
C MET A 452 14.30 35.23 28.26
N VAL A 453 15.21 34.26 28.18
CA VAL A 453 16.34 34.33 27.24
C VAL A 453 16.25 33.25 26.15
N LYS A 454 15.69 32.09 26.47
CA LYS A 454 15.39 31.02 25.50
C LYS A 454 14.20 30.21 26.00
N TRP A 455 13.51 29.52 25.09
CA TRP A 455 12.37 28.68 25.42
C TRP A 455 12.29 27.45 24.51
N LYS A 456 11.50 26.46 24.91
CA LYS A 456 11.17 25.27 24.14
C LYS A 456 9.82 24.71 24.55
N LEU A 457 9.07 24.15 23.61
CA LEU A 457 7.90 23.33 23.93
C LEU A 457 8.32 21.88 24.14
N SER A 458 7.84 21.28 25.23
CA SER A 458 8.04 19.88 25.57
C SER A 458 6.86 19.30 26.35
N GLU A 459 6.21 18.30 25.77
CA GLU A 459 5.16 17.42 26.28
C GLU A 459 4.04 18.12 27.03
N GLY A 460 3.41 19.10 26.40
CA GLY A 460 2.35 19.87 27.04
C GLY A 460 2.88 20.91 28.03
N TYR A 461 4.17 21.24 28.00
CA TYR A 461 4.78 22.33 28.74
C TYR A 461 5.49 23.32 27.82
N TYR A 462 5.33 24.59 28.14
CA TYR A 462 6.20 25.65 27.71
C TYR A 462 7.34 25.81 28.72
N VAL A 463 8.57 25.61 28.27
CA VAL A 463 9.75 25.63 29.13
C VAL A 463 10.57 26.85 28.77
N ALA A 464 10.79 27.73 29.75
CA ALA A 464 11.59 28.93 29.60
C ALA A 464 12.83 28.86 30.48
N VAL A 465 13.93 29.43 30.00
CA VAL A 465 15.17 29.55 30.77
C VAL A 465 15.52 31.01 30.99
N SER A 466 16.01 31.30 32.19
CA SER A 466 16.35 32.66 32.63
C SER A 466 17.80 32.75 33.13
N LEU A 467 18.33 33.97 33.09
CA LEU A 467 19.65 34.30 33.62
C LEU A 467 19.58 34.47 35.13
N GLY A 468 20.63 34.03 35.83
CA GLY A 468 20.73 34.19 37.29
C GLY A 468 21.32 35.55 37.68
N ARG A 469 22.29 36.07 36.92
CA ARG A 469 22.94 37.37 37.11
C ARG A 469 23.19 38.04 35.75
N ALA A 470 23.33 39.38 35.75
CA ALA A 470 23.60 40.17 34.53
C ALA A 470 24.93 39.82 33.83
N ASP A 471 25.87 39.17 34.54
CA ASP A 471 27.23 38.88 34.06
C ASP A 471 27.42 37.42 33.60
N ASP A 472 26.36 36.59 33.61
CA ASP A 472 26.44 35.17 33.27
C ASP A 472 26.53 34.95 31.75
N PHE A 473 27.48 34.12 31.29
CA PHE A 473 27.65 33.75 29.88
C PHE A 473 26.61 32.73 29.36
N GLY A 474 25.55 32.45 30.11
CA GLY A 474 24.46 31.54 29.71
C GLY A 474 23.39 31.34 30.80
N PRO A 475 22.22 30.78 30.47
CA PRO A 475 21.14 30.51 31.42
C PRO A 475 21.55 29.55 32.54
N HIS A 476 20.92 29.74 33.71
CA HIS A 476 21.19 28.99 34.94
C HIS A 476 19.96 28.36 35.58
N SER A 477 18.76 28.76 35.15
CA SER A 477 17.53 28.18 35.66
C SER A 477 16.51 27.91 34.57
N LEU A 478 15.59 26.99 34.84
CA LEU A 478 14.57 26.51 33.92
C LEU A 478 13.23 26.47 34.64
N GLN A 479 12.23 27.17 34.09
CA GLN A 479 10.85 27.16 34.58
C GLN A 479 9.94 26.44 33.58
N SER A 480 9.03 25.61 34.10
CA SER A 480 8.13 24.78 33.30
C SER A 480 6.69 25.22 33.49
N ILE A 481 6.02 25.59 32.41
CA ILE A 481 4.64 26.10 32.43
C ILE A 481 3.75 25.11 31.67
N PRO A 482 2.85 24.40 32.37
CA PRO A 482 1.95 23.48 31.69
C PRO A 482 1.02 24.24 30.76
N LEU A 483 0.70 23.68 29.60
CA LEU A 483 -0.26 24.24 28.65
C LEU A 483 -1.72 24.03 29.11
N SER A 484 -1.94 23.07 30.02
CA SER A 484 -3.22 22.87 30.71
C SER A 484 -3.45 23.90 31.82
N ASP A 485 -4.61 23.92 32.46
CA ASP A 485 -4.93 24.85 33.56
C ASP A 485 -4.13 24.61 34.87
N SER A 486 -3.15 23.72 34.85
CA SER A 486 -2.30 23.40 36.00
C SER A 486 -1.37 24.56 36.38
N VAL A 487 -0.93 24.56 37.65
CA VAL A 487 0.02 25.55 38.20
C VAL A 487 1.42 25.33 37.61
N PRO A 488 2.18 26.39 37.27
CA PRO A 488 3.59 26.27 36.88
C PRO A 488 4.45 25.52 37.91
N ARG A 489 5.46 24.80 37.45
CA ARG A 489 6.46 24.16 38.34
C ARG A 489 7.43 25.21 38.88
N ASP A 490 7.96 24.95 40.08
CA ASP A 490 9.05 25.75 40.64
C ASP A 490 10.28 25.72 39.71
N PRO A 491 11.02 26.84 39.55
CA PRO A 491 12.20 26.87 38.70
C PRO A 491 13.31 25.92 39.20
N LEU A 492 13.84 25.09 38.30
CA LEU A 492 15.05 24.32 38.53
C LEU A 492 16.27 25.21 38.36
N SER A 493 17.16 25.22 39.35
CA SER A 493 18.42 25.97 39.28
C SER A 493 19.61 25.03 39.13
N PHE A 494 20.50 25.30 38.17
CA PHE A 494 21.64 24.47 37.84
C PHE A 494 22.95 25.10 38.32
N LYS A 495 23.90 24.25 38.73
CA LYS A 495 25.20 24.68 39.28
C LYS A 495 26.10 25.37 38.25
N ARG A 496 25.86 25.15 36.96
CA ARG A 496 26.67 25.65 35.85
C ARG A 496 25.75 26.22 34.78
N PRO A 497 26.20 27.22 34.01
CA PRO A 497 25.44 27.68 32.87
C PRO A 497 25.40 26.59 31.80
N PHE A 498 24.49 26.72 30.85
CA PHE A 498 24.41 25.87 29.66
C PHE A 498 24.10 26.72 28.43
N HIS A 499 24.38 26.21 27.23
CA HIS A 499 24.09 26.92 25.96
C HIS A 499 22.85 26.35 25.25
N GLU A 500 22.61 25.04 25.37
CA GLU A 500 21.44 24.38 24.81
C GLU A 500 20.81 23.42 25.82
N PHE A 501 19.50 23.24 25.73
CA PHE A 501 18.76 22.30 26.55
C PHE A 501 17.68 21.50 25.79
N TYR A 502 17.34 20.35 26.35
CA TYR A 502 16.18 19.55 25.98
C TYR A 502 15.49 19.06 27.24
N VAL A 503 14.17 18.99 27.24
CA VAL A 503 13.40 18.39 28.33
C VAL A 503 12.46 17.34 27.76
N ASP A 504 12.32 16.22 28.44
CA ASP A 504 11.37 15.13 28.18
C ASP A 504 10.77 14.73 29.53
N TYR A 505 9.56 15.19 29.82
CA TYR A 505 8.94 15.02 31.14
C TYR A 505 8.41 13.60 31.35
N ALA A 506 8.00 12.92 30.29
CA ALA A 506 7.57 11.53 30.31
C ALA A 506 8.68 10.59 30.78
N GLN A 507 9.94 10.97 30.52
CA GLN A 507 11.11 10.23 30.98
C GLN A 507 11.83 10.88 32.16
N ASP A 508 11.28 11.93 32.78
CA ASP A 508 11.95 12.72 33.84
C ASP A 508 13.34 13.24 33.41
N LEU A 509 13.55 13.58 32.14
CA LEU A 509 14.87 13.90 31.60
C LEU A 509 15.03 15.39 31.27
N VAL A 510 16.14 15.99 31.73
CA VAL A 510 16.68 17.27 31.26
C VAL A 510 18.08 17.01 30.70
N VAL A 511 18.31 17.43 29.47
CA VAL A 511 19.63 17.38 28.82
C VAL A 511 20.18 18.79 28.73
N LEU A 512 21.37 19.03 29.27
CA LEU A 512 22.05 20.33 29.18
C LEU A 512 23.35 20.17 28.40
N ALA A 513 23.61 21.03 27.42
CA ALA A 513 24.85 21.05 26.65
C ALA A 513 25.62 22.36 26.83
N ASN A 514 26.95 22.26 26.96
CA ASN A 514 27.85 23.40 27.09
C ASN A 514 29.22 23.11 26.45
N VAL A 515 29.96 24.14 26.05
CA VAL A 515 31.34 24.07 25.58
C VAL A 515 32.29 24.39 26.73
N LYS A 516 33.35 23.60 26.91
CA LYS A 516 34.39 23.93 27.90
C LYS A 516 35.24 25.10 27.42
N MET A 517 34.96 26.29 27.95
CA MET A 517 35.64 27.55 27.59
C MET A 517 37.18 27.50 27.64
N GLN A 518 37.75 26.72 28.57
CA GLN A 518 39.20 26.56 28.71
C GLN A 518 39.84 25.79 27.53
N ASN A 519 39.06 24.97 26.82
CA ASN A 519 39.52 24.19 25.69
C ASN A 519 38.38 24.02 24.66
N LYS A 520 38.38 24.90 23.66
CA LYS A 520 37.41 25.04 22.55
C LYS A 520 37.31 23.83 21.60
N GLN A 521 37.65 22.62 22.05
CA GLN A 521 37.43 21.36 21.33
C GLN A 521 36.55 20.39 22.12
N TYR A 522 36.08 20.79 23.31
CA TYR A 522 35.38 19.91 24.23
C TYR A 522 33.94 20.38 24.45
N GLY A 523 33.00 19.57 23.98
CA GLY A 523 31.59 19.64 24.37
C GLY A 523 31.35 18.85 25.65
N GLN A 524 30.42 19.32 26.48
CA GLN A 524 29.96 18.66 27.68
C GLN A 524 28.44 18.55 27.64
N VAL A 525 27.90 17.35 27.84
CA VAL A 525 26.47 17.09 27.90
C VAL A 525 26.12 16.40 29.22
N GLU A 526 25.17 16.96 29.96
CA GLU A 526 24.69 16.47 31.25
C GLU A 526 23.25 15.94 31.11
N LEU A 527 23.00 14.77 31.69
CA LEU A 527 21.68 14.13 31.75
C LEU A 527 21.18 14.20 33.19
N LEU A 528 20.14 15.00 33.40
CA LEU A 528 19.59 15.33 34.71
C LEU A 528 18.13 14.87 34.82
N SER A 529 17.65 14.74 36.05
CA SER A 529 16.25 14.52 36.37
C SER A 529 15.49 15.84 36.34
N ALA A 530 14.33 15.88 35.67
CA ALA A 530 13.45 17.06 35.61
C ALA A 530 12.74 17.33 36.95
N GLU A 531 12.63 16.33 37.82
CA GLU A 531 12.07 16.45 39.16
C GLU A 531 13.10 16.99 40.16
N THR A 532 14.33 16.48 40.11
CA THR A 532 15.33 16.74 41.16
C THR A 532 16.45 17.71 40.74
N GLY A 533 16.67 17.90 39.43
CA GLY A 533 17.83 18.63 38.90
C GLY A 533 19.18 17.94 39.13
N LEU A 534 19.19 16.70 39.62
CA LEU A 534 20.40 15.88 39.82
C LEU A 534 20.64 14.95 38.64
N PHE A 535 21.80 14.27 38.58
CA PHE A 535 22.06 13.28 37.52
C PHE A 535 20.95 12.23 37.44
N HIS A 536 20.50 11.97 36.21
CA HIS A 536 19.36 11.10 35.97
C HIS A 536 19.67 9.66 36.43
N PRO A 537 18.81 9.03 37.27
CA PRO A 537 19.12 7.73 37.88
C PRO A 537 19.21 6.58 36.88
N LEU A 538 18.50 6.66 35.75
CA LEU A 538 18.56 5.66 34.67
C LEU A 538 19.70 5.88 33.67
N ALA A 539 20.40 7.00 33.73
CA ALA A 539 21.51 7.27 32.82
C ALA A 539 22.78 6.59 33.34
N ARG A 540 23.26 5.55 32.64
CA ARG A 540 24.52 4.87 33.00
C ARG A 540 25.73 5.82 32.96
N CYS A 541 25.71 6.79 32.05
CA CYS A 541 26.73 7.81 31.90
C CYS A 541 26.06 9.20 31.83
N PRO A 542 25.72 9.80 32.98
CA PRO A 542 24.95 11.05 33.03
C PRO A 542 25.78 12.30 32.69
N LEU A 543 27.09 12.14 32.45
CA LEU A 543 28.00 13.20 32.04
C LEU A 543 28.85 12.71 30.86
N LEU A 544 28.65 13.31 29.70
CA LEU A 544 29.40 13.04 28.47
C LEU A 544 30.39 14.18 28.22
N ILE A 545 31.66 13.84 27.96
CA ILE A 545 32.67 14.78 27.51
C ILE A 545 33.10 14.38 26.09
N LEU A 546 32.77 15.22 25.13
CA LEU A 546 32.96 14.97 23.71
C LEU A 546 34.13 15.82 23.23
N ARG A 547 35.17 15.19 22.66
CA ARG A 547 36.25 15.90 21.98
C ARG A 547 36.00 15.83 20.47
N VAL A 548 35.58 16.95 19.90
CA VAL A 548 35.34 17.10 18.46
C VAL A 548 36.65 17.29 17.69
N ASP A 549 36.61 17.04 16.38
CA ASP A 549 37.79 17.05 15.51
C ASP A 549 38.15 18.47 15.01
N PHE A 550 37.29 19.45 15.25
CA PHE A 550 37.48 20.86 14.91
C PHE A 550 37.49 21.76 16.16
N LYS A 551 37.77 23.06 15.99
CA LYS A 551 37.69 24.05 17.08
C LYS A 551 36.31 24.71 17.05
N ILE A 552 35.64 24.72 18.19
CA ILE A 552 34.42 25.47 18.46
C ILE A 552 34.83 26.91 18.81
N ASN A 553 35.10 27.70 17.78
CA ASN A 553 35.67 29.04 17.91
C ASN A 553 34.66 30.02 18.47
N PHE A 554 33.38 29.80 18.17
CA PHE A 554 32.29 30.69 18.51
C PHE A 554 31.15 29.93 19.19
N ILE A 555 30.61 30.53 20.24
CA ILE A 555 29.58 29.91 21.07
C ILE A 555 28.37 30.82 21.02
N ARG A 556 27.31 30.35 20.37
CA ARG A 556 25.98 30.94 20.37
C ARG A 556 24.95 29.91 20.82
N TYR A 557 23.68 30.28 20.81
CA TYR A 557 22.59 29.35 21.12
C TYR A 557 22.43 28.25 20.08
N GLU A 558 23.01 28.43 18.89
CA GLU A 558 22.97 27.52 17.74
C GLU A 558 24.18 26.56 17.67
N THR A 559 25.10 26.59 18.63
CA THR A 559 26.29 25.71 18.61
C THR A 559 25.95 24.24 18.88
N PHE A 560 24.88 23.98 19.62
CA PHE A 560 24.40 22.62 19.90
C PHE A 560 22.95 22.49 19.45
N PHE A 561 22.61 21.35 18.85
CA PHE A 561 21.23 20.96 18.65
C PHE A 561 20.97 19.61 19.31
N LEU A 562 19.91 19.58 20.14
CA LEU A 562 19.55 18.41 20.94
C LEU A 562 18.15 17.92 20.55
N SER A 563 18.01 16.60 20.43
CA SER A 563 16.72 15.94 20.24
C SER A 563 16.70 14.59 20.93
N VAL A 564 15.62 14.27 21.64
CA VAL A 564 15.42 12.97 22.31
C VAL A 564 14.25 12.25 21.67
N MET A 565 14.46 10.99 21.28
CA MET A 565 13.44 10.09 20.75
C MET A 565 13.55 8.75 21.47
N HIS A 566 12.59 8.46 22.36
CA HIS A 566 12.67 7.30 23.26
C HIS A 566 14.00 7.29 24.05
N ASN A 567 14.81 6.23 23.92
CA ASN A 567 16.12 6.14 24.57
C ASN A 567 17.25 6.82 23.76
N LEU A 568 16.96 7.35 22.57
CA LEU A 568 17.96 7.94 21.70
C LEU A 568 18.09 9.43 21.97
N LEU A 569 19.32 9.88 22.22
CA LEU A 569 19.71 11.28 22.30
C LEU A 569 20.58 11.61 21.08
N ALA A 570 20.10 12.51 20.24
CA ALA A 570 20.89 13.13 19.20
C ALA A 570 21.56 14.41 19.70
N ILE A 571 22.84 14.54 19.40
CA ILE A 571 23.70 15.67 19.78
C ILE A 571 24.40 16.14 18.52
N GLN A 572 23.98 17.26 17.97
CA GLN A 572 24.73 17.96 16.92
C GLN A 572 25.57 19.06 17.56
N ILE A 573 26.81 19.20 17.09
CA ILE A 573 27.75 20.25 17.47
C ILE A 573 28.26 20.92 16.21
N ASP A 574 28.11 22.24 16.10
CA ASP A 574 28.46 23.03 14.93
C ASP A 574 29.44 24.16 15.28
N ASP A 575 30.23 24.63 14.31
CA ASP A 575 30.98 25.89 14.38
C ASP A 575 30.78 26.76 13.13
N ASP A 576 30.12 27.90 13.29
CA ASP A 576 29.74 28.78 12.16
C ASP A 576 30.94 29.45 11.46
N ARG A 577 32.12 29.56 12.10
CA ARG A 577 33.29 30.21 11.49
C ARG A 577 34.18 29.25 10.72
N THR A 578 34.21 27.99 11.13
CA THR A 578 34.86 26.89 10.41
C THR A 578 33.79 25.86 10.12
N PRO A 579 32.97 26.06 9.07
CA PRO A 579 31.70 25.36 8.85
C PRO A 579 31.97 23.86 8.87
N SER A 580 31.65 23.23 9.99
CA SER A 580 31.91 21.84 10.30
C SER A 580 30.92 21.43 11.38
N TYR A 581 30.44 20.20 11.29
CA TYR A 581 29.51 19.64 12.25
C TYR A 581 29.87 18.20 12.63
N GLU A 582 29.44 17.80 13.83
CA GLU A 582 29.40 16.42 14.29
C GLU A 582 28.01 16.12 14.82
N LEU A 583 27.33 15.14 14.23
CA LEU A 583 26.05 14.61 14.72
C LEU A 583 26.26 13.22 15.33
N LEU A 584 25.96 13.10 16.62
CA LEU A 584 26.12 11.87 17.39
C LEU A 584 24.77 11.36 17.87
N ILE A 585 24.54 10.05 17.75
CA ILE A 585 23.36 9.40 18.31
C ILE A 585 23.78 8.48 19.45
N PHE A 586 23.23 8.71 20.64
CA PHE A 586 23.50 7.93 21.85
C PHE A 586 22.25 7.22 22.34
N ASP A 587 22.39 5.98 22.83
CA ASP A 587 21.46 5.47 23.83
C ASP A 587 21.84 6.09 25.17
N TRP A 588 21.03 7.04 25.64
CA TRP A 588 21.37 7.82 26.83
C TRP A 588 21.22 7.01 28.13
N LYS A 589 20.38 5.97 28.14
CA LYS A 589 20.23 5.06 29.30
C LYS A 589 21.41 4.10 29.38
N LEU A 590 21.75 3.47 28.25
CA LEU A 590 22.85 2.52 28.17
C LEU A 590 24.23 3.19 28.13
N GLY A 591 24.30 4.50 27.85
CA GLY A 591 25.55 5.24 27.67
C GLY A 591 26.35 4.72 26.49
N THR A 592 25.70 4.39 25.38
CA THR A 592 26.34 3.80 24.19
C THR A 592 26.21 4.72 23.00
N LEU A 593 27.31 5.06 22.35
CA LEU A 593 27.29 5.73 21.04
C LEU A 593 26.86 4.71 19.98
N ILE A 594 25.81 5.05 19.25
CA ILE A 594 25.19 4.24 18.18
C ILE A 594 25.62 4.74 16.79
N ASN A 595 25.82 6.06 16.65
CA ASN A 595 26.10 6.62 15.33
C ASN A 595 26.88 7.92 15.40
N ARG A 596 27.69 8.17 14.38
CA ARG A 596 28.44 9.40 14.13
C ARG A 596 28.27 9.80 12.66
N ILE A 597 27.85 11.03 12.42
CA ILE A 597 27.65 11.62 11.09
C ILE A 597 28.40 12.95 11.03
N ARG A 598 29.13 13.17 9.94
CA ARG A 598 29.90 14.39 9.68
C ARG A 598 30.03 14.61 8.16
N PRO A 599 30.41 15.82 7.68
CA PRO A 599 30.59 16.05 6.25
C PRO A 599 31.81 15.30 5.72
N ASN A 600 31.68 14.67 4.54
CA ASN A 600 32.75 13.91 3.88
C ASN A 600 33.94 14.78 3.47
N SER A 601 33.67 16.02 3.07
CA SER A 601 34.66 17.06 2.73
C SER A 601 35.43 17.58 3.95
N GLY A 602 35.00 17.26 5.17
CA GLY A 602 35.53 17.85 6.39
C GLY A 602 34.86 19.18 6.76
N CYS A 603 34.38 19.94 5.78
CA CYS A 603 33.61 21.19 5.97
C CYS A 603 32.18 21.06 5.42
N GLY A 604 31.20 21.62 6.12
CA GLY A 604 29.80 21.65 5.71
C GLY A 604 28.87 22.22 6.78
N MET A 605 27.61 22.44 6.41
CA MET A 605 26.54 22.86 7.32
C MET A 605 25.44 21.80 7.36
N SER A 606 24.70 21.73 8.47
CA SER A 606 23.54 20.84 8.52
C SER A 606 22.48 21.22 9.56
N ASP A 607 21.27 20.72 9.36
CA ASP A 607 20.26 20.55 10.41
C ASP A 607 19.62 19.17 10.24
N PHE A 608 19.07 18.60 11.32
CA PHE A 608 18.63 17.21 11.34
C PHE A 608 17.26 17.00 12.00
N ALA A 609 16.64 15.88 11.67
CA ALA A 609 15.46 15.39 12.36
C ALA A 609 15.43 13.87 12.39
N PHE A 610 14.92 13.30 13.49
CA PHE A 610 14.48 11.91 13.47
C PHE A 610 13.25 11.78 12.57
N LEU A 611 13.25 10.79 11.68
CA LEU A 611 12.07 10.46 10.87
C LEU A 611 11.24 9.40 11.55
N ASP A 612 11.88 8.34 12.03
CA ASP A 612 11.28 7.22 12.72
C ASP A 612 12.34 6.55 13.61
N LYS A 613 11.98 5.44 14.27
CA LYS A 613 12.88 4.72 15.19
C LYS A 613 14.15 4.15 14.54
N ASP A 614 14.17 3.99 13.22
CA ASP A 614 15.24 3.37 12.43
C ASP A 614 16.02 4.42 11.60
N ARG A 615 15.44 5.61 11.35
CA ARG A 615 15.98 6.58 10.37
C ARG A 615 15.97 8.03 10.87
N LEU A 616 16.98 8.77 10.43
CA LEU A 616 17.02 10.23 10.53
C LEU A 616 17.25 10.85 9.16
N VAL A 617 16.87 12.12 9.04
CA VAL A 617 17.13 12.96 7.87
C VAL A 617 18.06 14.10 8.27
N LEU A 618 18.93 14.46 7.35
CA LEU A 618 19.85 15.58 7.45
C LEU A 618 19.64 16.46 6.22
N VAL A 619 19.38 17.76 6.41
CA VAL A 619 19.62 18.75 5.35
C VAL A 619 21.06 19.19 5.48
N SER A 620 21.86 19.06 4.42
CA SER A 620 23.28 19.40 4.47
C SER A 620 23.83 19.77 3.10
N GLY A 621 24.96 20.47 3.11
CA GLY A 621 25.72 20.81 1.91
C GLY A 621 27.20 21.08 2.21
N PRO A 622 28.08 20.88 1.21
CA PRO A 622 29.45 21.33 1.27
C PRO A 622 29.51 22.86 1.24
N VAL A 623 30.54 23.38 1.87
CA VAL A 623 30.81 24.81 1.94
C VAL A 623 32.14 25.10 1.26
N ASN A 624 32.19 26.20 0.51
CA ASN A 624 33.42 26.67 -0.12
C ASN A 624 34.46 27.04 0.95
N GLU A 625 35.63 26.41 0.94
CA GLU A 625 36.66 26.65 1.96
C GLU A 625 37.21 28.08 1.98
N SER A 626 37.11 28.81 0.85
CA SER A 626 37.66 30.17 0.74
C SER A 626 36.66 31.24 1.14
N THR A 627 35.38 31.09 0.78
CA THR A 627 34.35 32.09 1.06
C THR A 627 33.52 31.76 2.30
N GLY A 628 33.43 30.48 2.67
CA GLY A 628 32.54 30.02 3.74
C GLY A 628 31.10 29.85 3.29
N ASP A 629 30.81 29.97 1.99
CA ASP A 629 29.46 29.92 1.44
C ASP A 629 29.00 28.50 1.07
N LEU A 630 27.73 28.21 1.36
CA LEU A 630 27.10 26.94 1.01
C LEU A 630 26.99 26.79 -0.52
N GLU A 631 27.52 25.70 -1.07
CA GLU A 631 27.57 25.51 -2.54
C GLU A 631 26.32 24.79 -3.08
N GLU A 632 25.75 23.87 -2.31
CA GLU A 632 24.57 23.10 -2.70
C GLU A 632 23.77 22.68 -1.45
N VAL A 633 22.51 22.30 -1.63
CA VAL A 633 21.67 21.73 -0.58
C VAL A 633 21.22 20.32 -0.95
N LYS A 634 21.36 19.39 -0.02
CA LYS A 634 20.95 17.99 -0.17
C LYS A 634 20.11 17.56 1.02
N LEU A 635 19.14 16.68 0.76
CA LEU A 635 18.43 15.93 1.79
C LEU A 635 19.01 14.53 1.86
N MET A 636 19.55 14.13 3.01
CA MET A 636 20.29 12.89 3.19
C MET A 636 19.63 12.04 4.27
N ILE A 637 19.31 10.79 3.94
CA ILE A 637 18.69 9.83 4.86
C ILE A 637 19.77 8.92 5.43
N TYR A 638 19.77 8.73 6.74
CA TYR A 638 20.70 7.83 7.44
C TYR A 638 19.93 6.77 8.22
N ASN A 639 20.50 5.56 8.28
CA ASN A 639 20.08 4.57 9.27
C ASN A 639 20.66 4.96 10.62
N ILE A 640 19.82 4.99 11.65
CA ILE A 640 20.22 5.31 13.02
C ILE A 640 21.20 4.26 13.53
N TYR A 641 20.90 2.97 13.38
CA TYR A 641 21.75 1.88 13.86
C TYR A 641 22.76 1.50 12.78
N SER A 642 23.93 2.14 12.82
CA SER A 642 25.08 1.78 11.99
C SER A 642 26.00 0.79 12.70
N GLN A 643 27.14 0.43 12.10
CA GLN A 643 28.09 -0.53 12.70
C GLN A 643 28.79 0.00 13.97
N THR A 644 28.58 1.25 14.36
CA THR A 644 29.26 1.89 15.49
C THR A 644 28.54 1.60 16.81
N HIS A 645 29.06 0.68 17.62
CA HIS A 645 28.55 0.43 18.97
C HIS A 645 29.68 0.60 19.99
N ILE A 646 29.79 1.78 20.59
CA ILE A 646 30.82 2.09 21.58
C ILE A 646 30.16 2.37 22.92
N SER A 647 30.29 1.43 23.87
CA SER A 647 29.81 1.63 25.24
C SER A 647 30.76 2.50 26.04
N MET A 648 30.23 3.57 26.63
CA MET A 648 31.01 4.48 27.47
C MET A 648 31.34 3.81 28.82
N PRO A 649 32.54 4.06 29.38
CA PRO A 649 32.88 3.60 30.72
C PRO A 649 31.91 4.16 31.78
N LEU A 650 31.71 3.40 32.87
CA LEU A 650 30.99 3.90 34.04
C LEU A 650 31.69 5.14 34.61
N LEU A 651 30.89 6.06 35.17
CA LEU A 651 31.40 7.26 35.80
C LEU A 651 32.12 6.91 37.11
N ASN A 652 33.44 6.72 37.04
CA ASN A 652 34.27 6.35 38.19
C ASN A 652 34.99 7.55 38.83
N SER A 653 34.83 8.77 38.30
CA SER A 653 35.49 9.99 38.80
C SER A 653 34.62 11.24 38.61
N ARG A 654 34.99 12.36 39.24
CA ARG A 654 34.31 13.67 39.06
C ARG A 654 34.44 14.25 37.64
N THR A 655 35.28 13.64 36.79
CA THR A 655 35.45 14.00 35.38
C THR A 655 34.91 12.84 34.53
N GLY A 656 33.85 13.08 33.75
CA GLY A 656 33.26 12.07 32.87
C GLY A 656 34.25 11.44 31.89
N PRO A 657 33.93 10.29 31.28
CA PRO A 657 34.77 9.72 30.24
C PRO A 657 34.86 10.67 29.04
N ILE A 658 36.07 10.82 28.49
CA ILE A 658 36.32 11.63 27.29
C ILE A 658 36.21 10.73 26.07
N LEU A 659 35.23 10.99 25.21
CA LEU A 659 35.12 10.36 23.91
C LEU A 659 35.89 11.20 22.87
N ARG A 660 36.91 10.62 22.25
CA ARG A 660 37.62 11.23 21.12
C ARG A 660 36.97 10.80 19.82
N LEU A 661 36.39 11.75 19.08
CA LEU A 661 35.63 11.41 17.87
C LEU A 661 36.55 10.96 16.73
N THR A 662 37.80 11.42 16.67
CA THR A 662 38.83 10.93 15.71
C THR A 662 38.90 9.40 15.58
N ASP A 663 38.59 8.67 16.65
CA ASP A 663 38.77 7.22 16.73
C ASP A 663 37.48 6.45 16.37
N VAL A 664 36.42 7.16 15.98
CA VAL A 664 35.09 6.62 15.72
C VAL A 664 34.76 6.66 14.23
N ALA A 665 34.35 5.54 13.65
CA ALA A 665 33.94 5.50 12.24
C ALA A 665 32.69 6.35 11.97
N GLN A 666 32.68 7.06 10.83
CA GLN A 666 31.54 7.84 10.36
C GLN A 666 30.57 6.98 9.52
N SER A 667 29.29 7.32 9.55
CA SER A 667 28.27 6.70 8.71
C SER A 667 28.07 7.44 7.39
N ASN A 668 27.67 6.70 6.36
CA ASN A 668 27.27 7.24 5.06
C ASN A 668 25.73 7.26 4.94
N PRO A 669 25.16 8.18 4.15
CA PRO A 669 23.73 8.19 3.88
C PRO A 669 23.32 6.93 3.11
N ILE A 670 22.11 6.45 3.38
CA ILE A 670 21.47 5.38 2.61
C ILE A 670 20.78 5.91 1.34
N ALA A 671 20.42 7.20 1.34
CA ALA A 671 19.93 7.90 0.15
C ALA A 671 20.22 9.40 0.25
N THR A 672 20.49 10.02 -0.90
CA THR A 672 20.72 11.45 -1.06
C THR A 672 19.77 12.00 -2.12
N PHE A 673 19.03 13.05 -1.77
CA PHE A 673 18.06 13.72 -2.62
C PHE A 673 18.60 15.08 -3.05
N GLU A 674 18.75 15.26 -4.36
CA GLU A 674 19.30 16.48 -4.94
C GLU A 674 18.21 17.53 -5.16
N PHE A 675 18.54 18.79 -4.88
CA PHE A 675 17.70 19.96 -5.15
C PHE A 675 17.94 20.48 -6.57
N PRO A 676 17.04 21.34 -7.10
CA PRO A 676 17.24 22.00 -8.38
C PRO A 676 18.50 22.87 -8.41
N GLU A 677 19.12 22.99 -9.57
CA GLU A 677 20.28 23.86 -9.76
C GLU A 677 19.90 25.35 -9.63
N ILE A 678 20.64 26.04 -8.77
CA ILE A 678 20.48 27.48 -8.49
C ILE A 678 21.10 28.27 -9.64
N ASP A 679 20.47 29.38 -10.02
CA ASP A 679 20.99 30.29 -11.05
C ASP A 679 22.25 31.00 -10.55
N ASP A 680 23.27 31.14 -11.40
CA ASP A 680 24.59 31.65 -11.02
C ASP A 680 24.54 33.12 -10.50
N ARG A 681 23.43 33.83 -10.67
CA ARG A 681 23.17 35.14 -10.05
C ARG A 681 22.96 35.08 -8.54
N TYR A 682 22.57 33.93 -7.99
CA TYR A 682 22.20 33.79 -6.59
C TYR A 682 23.16 32.87 -5.82
N GLY A 683 23.45 33.23 -4.57
CA GLY A 683 24.15 32.39 -3.60
C GLY A 683 23.18 31.77 -2.60
N LEU A 684 23.59 30.69 -1.93
CA LEU A 684 22.85 30.14 -0.79
C LEU A 684 23.27 30.84 0.49
N SER A 685 22.28 31.23 1.30
CA SER A 685 22.59 31.75 2.63
C SER A 685 23.21 30.67 3.51
N ASN A 686 24.14 31.08 4.37
CA ASN A 686 24.83 30.22 5.35
C ASN A 686 23.94 29.91 6.56
N SER A 687 22.68 29.56 6.34
CA SER A 687 21.73 29.12 7.36
C SER A 687 20.85 28.01 6.81
N LEU A 688 21.11 26.78 7.26
CA LEU A 688 20.25 25.63 6.98
C LEU A 688 19.37 25.36 8.19
N GLN A 689 18.07 25.20 7.93
CA GLN A 689 17.09 24.88 8.97
C GLN A 689 16.19 23.75 8.49
N LEU A 690 15.90 22.84 9.41
CA LEU A 690 14.95 21.76 9.22
C LEU A 690 13.95 21.79 10.37
N ARG A 691 12.67 21.80 10.01
CA ARG A 691 11.58 21.73 10.97
C ARG A 691 10.79 20.46 10.73
N ALA A 692 10.83 19.58 11.71
CA ALA A 692 10.11 18.31 11.72
C ALA A 692 9.54 18.14 13.12
N GLY A 693 8.22 18.07 13.26
CA GLY A 693 7.60 17.94 14.58
C GLY A 693 6.22 17.29 14.53
N PRO A 694 5.80 16.66 15.62
CA PRO A 694 6.61 16.39 16.83
C PRO A 694 7.66 15.28 16.58
N VAL A 695 8.55 15.06 17.54
CA VAL A 695 9.51 13.94 17.47
C VAL A 695 8.73 12.62 17.56
N PRO A 696 9.10 11.55 16.82
CA PRO A 696 8.36 10.30 16.89
C PRO A 696 8.24 9.72 18.31
N GLY A 697 7.05 9.24 18.68
CA GLY A 697 6.72 8.74 20.03
C GLY A 697 6.26 9.82 21.03
N TYR A 698 6.38 11.10 20.67
CA TYR A 698 5.91 12.21 21.50
C TYR A 698 4.38 12.26 21.60
N THR A 699 3.85 12.34 22.82
CA THR A 699 2.41 12.39 23.06
C THR A 699 1.85 13.77 22.68
N THR A 700 1.00 13.82 21.66
CA THR A 700 0.39 15.06 21.17
C THR A 700 -0.97 15.33 21.79
N TYR A 701 -1.77 14.32 22.04
CA TYR A 701 -3.10 14.50 22.59
C TYR A 701 -3.32 13.47 23.68
N SER A 702 -3.87 13.90 24.81
CA SER A 702 -4.17 13.02 25.91
C SER A 702 -5.43 13.52 26.62
N LYS A 703 -6.50 12.73 26.54
CA LYS A 703 -7.75 12.95 27.28
C LYS A 703 -8.23 11.63 27.87
N SER A 704 -8.72 10.70 27.06
CA SER A 704 -9.03 9.34 27.51
C SER A 704 -7.83 8.40 27.34
N VAL A 705 -7.04 8.64 26.28
CA VAL A 705 -5.81 7.92 25.95
C VAL A 705 -4.82 8.90 25.30
N GLY A 706 -3.52 8.61 25.41
CA GLY A 706 -2.47 9.32 24.71
C GLY A 706 -2.39 8.91 23.24
N PHE A 707 -2.25 9.89 22.34
CA PHE A 707 -1.90 9.70 20.95
C PHE A 707 -0.51 10.27 20.66
N ALA A 708 0.28 9.58 19.84
CA ALA A 708 1.60 10.02 19.40
C ALA A 708 1.78 9.79 17.90
N HIS A 709 2.72 10.49 17.28
CA HIS A 709 3.11 10.21 15.89
C HIS A 709 4.21 9.13 15.86
N PRO A 710 4.03 8.00 15.15
CA PRO A 710 5.04 6.95 15.07
C PRO A 710 6.22 7.32 14.15
N HIS A 711 6.02 8.29 13.25
CA HIS A 711 7.05 8.87 12.39
C HIS A 711 6.70 10.32 12.05
N VAL A 712 7.67 11.09 11.54
CA VAL A 712 7.41 12.44 11.03
C VAL A 712 6.56 12.37 9.77
N SER A 713 5.55 13.24 9.68
CA SER A 713 4.67 13.35 8.52
C SER A 713 5.23 14.28 7.44
N THR A 714 5.62 15.49 7.84
CA THR A 714 5.97 16.58 6.94
C THR A 714 7.24 17.27 7.44
N LEU A 715 8.16 17.53 6.51
CA LEU A 715 9.32 18.39 6.76
C LEU A 715 9.02 19.80 6.23
N CYS A 716 9.48 20.81 6.93
CA CYS A 716 9.52 22.18 6.45
C CYS A 716 10.98 22.64 6.37
N LEU A 717 11.41 23.07 5.19
CA LEU A 717 12.75 23.56 4.90
C LEU A 717 12.66 25.00 4.41
N PRO A 718 13.04 25.98 5.25
CA PRO A 718 13.35 27.33 4.78
C PRO A 718 14.61 27.30 3.92
N LEU A 719 14.60 27.98 2.78
CA LEU A 719 15.75 28.14 1.89
C LEU A 719 15.87 29.60 1.49
N ILE A 720 17.03 30.22 1.72
CA ILE A 720 17.27 31.63 1.41
C ILE A 720 18.32 31.73 0.31
N LEU A 721 17.97 32.43 -0.77
CA LEU A 721 18.87 32.76 -1.87
C LEU A 721 19.23 34.24 -1.83
N GLU A 722 20.52 34.54 -1.72
CA GLU A 722 21.09 35.89 -1.69
C GLU A 722 21.42 36.33 -3.13
N ASP A 723 21.01 37.53 -3.53
CA ASP A 723 21.30 38.05 -4.87
C ASP A 723 22.73 38.60 -4.91
N LEU A 724 23.57 38.07 -5.81
CA LEU A 724 24.99 38.44 -5.92
C LEU A 724 25.21 39.68 -6.79
N SER A 725 24.15 40.29 -7.34
CA SER A 725 24.25 41.52 -8.16
C SER A 725 24.38 42.79 -7.30
N GLU A 726 25.20 43.75 -7.74
CA GLU A 726 25.44 45.02 -7.03
C GLU A 726 24.19 45.93 -6.92
N ASP A 727 23.15 45.68 -7.74
CA ASP A 727 21.98 46.57 -7.93
C ASP A 727 20.67 46.08 -7.25
N SER A 728 20.71 45.05 -6.41
CA SER A 728 19.51 44.39 -5.83
C SER A 728 19.42 44.56 -4.31
N ILE A 729 18.19 44.69 -3.78
CA ILE A 729 17.91 45.01 -2.35
C ILE A 729 17.27 43.83 -1.58
N GLU A 730 16.82 42.73 -2.22
CA GLU A 730 16.00 41.70 -1.54
C GLU A 730 16.37 40.24 -1.85
N ASP A 731 16.87 39.51 -0.84
CA ASP A 731 17.03 38.04 -0.87
C ASP A 731 15.69 37.33 -1.05
N ILE A 732 15.71 36.18 -1.73
CA ILE A 732 14.53 35.34 -1.95
C ILE A 732 14.46 34.30 -0.84
N THR A 733 13.36 34.29 -0.09
CA THR A 733 13.09 33.25 0.91
C THR A 733 12.04 32.29 0.39
N PHE A 734 12.34 31.00 0.41
CA PHE A 734 11.41 29.91 0.13
C PHE A 734 11.05 29.15 1.39
N LYS A 735 9.81 28.68 1.45
CA LYS A 735 9.39 27.63 2.38
C LYS A 735 8.99 26.39 1.60
N ILE A 736 9.66 25.29 1.90
CA ILE A 736 9.52 24.03 1.18
C ILE A 736 8.93 22.99 2.12
N PHE A 737 7.74 22.52 1.81
CA PHE A 737 7.10 21.43 2.54
C PHE A 737 7.33 20.11 1.81
N VAL A 738 7.72 19.07 2.54
CA VAL A 738 8.07 17.75 1.98
C VAL A 738 7.27 16.68 2.70
N ASP A 739 6.52 15.88 1.95
CA ASP A 739 5.83 14.69 2.45
C ASP A 739 6.84 13.55 2.66
N VAL A 740 7.02 13.14 3.91
CA VAL A 740 8.04 12.14 4.27
C VAL A 740 7.70 10.77 3.70
N GLU A 741 6.43 10.39 3.65
CA GLU A 741 6.04 9.07 3.13
C GLU A 741 6.35 8.96 1.64
N ARG A 742 6.02 9.99 0.85
CA ARG A 742 6.36 10.07 -0.58
C ARG A 742 7.86 10.12 -0.79
N LEU A 743 8.60 10.88 0.04
CA LEU A 743 10.06 10.96 -0.01
C LEU A 743 10.69 9.57 0.17
N LEU A 744 10.26 8.82 1.18
CA LEU A 744 10.80 7.49 1.48
C LEU A 744 10.45 6.45 0.40
N ARG A 745 9.29 6.55 -0.27
CA ARG A 745 8.94 5.68 -1.41
C ARG A 745 9.85 5.86 -2.61
N CYS A 746 10.43 7.05 -2.81
CA CYS A 746 11.40 7.28 -3.88
C CYS A 746 12.70 6.48 -3.71
N MET A 747 13.00 5.99 -2.49
CA MET A 747 14.19 5.19 -2.18
C MET A 747 14.07 3.71 -2.60
N GLU A 748 12.90 3.24 -3.06
CA GLU A 748 12.68 1.82 -3.40
C GLU A 748 13.36 1.36 -4.70
N ASN A 749 14.06 2.26 -5.42
CA ASN A 749 14.86 1.98 -6.61
C ASN A 749 16.36 2.03 -6.27
N ASP A 750 17.19 1.11 -6.79
CA ASP A 750 18.63 0.85 -6.47
C ASP A 750 19.64 2.04 -6.56
N SER A 751 19.20 3.30 -6.70
CA SER A 751 20.09 4.48 -6.74
C SER A 751 20.23 5.13 -5.37
N SER A 752 21.47 5.28 -4.89
CA SER A 752 21.78 6.02 -3.66
C SER A 752 21.63 7.54 -3.81
N VAL A 753 21.61 8.07 -5.03
CA VAL A 753 21.41 9.49 -5.33
C VAL A 753 20.18 9.64 -6.22
N ILE A 754 19.23 10.49 -5.81
CA ILE A 754 17.92 10.64 -6.42
C ILE A 754 17.78 12.10 -6.91
N PRO A 755 17.76 12.32 -8.24
CA PRO A 755 17.68 13.68 -8.80
C PRO A 755 16.32 14.31 -8.55
N TRP A 756 16.28 15.64 -8.46
CA TRP A 756 15.06 16.44 -8.24
C TRP A 756 13.86 15.97 -9.07
N SER A 757 14.07 15.72 -10.37
CA SER A 757 13.01 15.33 -11.31
C SER A 757 12.26 14.04 -10.93
N LYS A 758 12.87 13.16 -10.11
CA LYS A 758 12.24 11.91 -9.65
C LYS A 758 11.46 12.06 -8.35
N TRP A 759 11.87 12.95 -7.45
CA TRP A 759 11.28 13.04 -6.10
C TRP A 759 10.56 14.37 -5.85
N GLY A 760 11.11 15.48 -6.32
CA GLY A 760 10.67 16.84 -5.99
C GLY A 760 9.23 17.17 -6.41
N PRO A 761 8.85 17.02 -7.69
CA PRO A 761 7.60 17.56 -8.21
C PRO A 761 6.32 17.14 -7.49
N HIS A 762 6.23 15.89 -7.02
CA HIS A 762 5.02 15.37 -6.37
C HIS A 762 5.17 15.17 -4.85
N THR A 763 6.37 15.34 -4.31
CA THR A 763 6.66 15.17 -2.88
C THR A 763 6.69 16.50 -2.15
N THR A 764 6.85 17.60 -2.89
CA THR A 764 7.07 18.93 -2.32
C THR A 764 5.97 19.93 -2.67
N ARG A 765 5.79 20.94 -1.82
CA ARG A 765 5.12 22.21 -2.15
C ARG A 765 6.02 23.37 -1.75
N TRP A 766 6.25 24.28 -2.70
CA TRP A 766 7.09 25.46 -2.49
C TRP A 766 6.24 26.72 -2.39
N PHE A 767 6.67 27.63 -1.53
CA PHE A 767 6.10 28.96 -1.40
C PHE A 767 7.22 30.00 -1.35
N LEU A 768 6.98 31.15 -1.97
CA LEU A 768 7.73 32.38 -1.74
C LEU A 768 7.27 32.97 -0.39
N ASP A 769 8.21 33.28 0.49
CA ASP A 769 7.94 33.83 1.81
C ASP A 769 8.41 35.28 1.92
N GLU A 770 7.51 36.22 1.65
CA GLU A 770 7.83 37.65 1.49
C GLU A 770 8.13 38.38 2.82
N ASN A 771 7.80 37.79 3.99
CA ASN A 771 7.78 38.54 5.25
C ASN A 771 8.92 38.28 6.24
N ARG A 772 9.86 37.34 6.02
CA ARG A 772 11.04 37.02 6.89
C ARG A 772 10.79 36.84 8.42
N VAL A 773 9.58 37.03 8.96
CA VAL A 773 9.28 37.07 10.42
C VAL A 773 9.38 35.69 11.09
N ASP A 774 9.32 34.60 10.31
CA ASP A 774 8.95 33.26 10.78
C ASP A 774 10.13 32.28 11.00
N THR A 775 11.37 32.72 11.20
CA THR A 775 12.53 31.80 11.18
C THR A 775 12.85 31.12 12.52
N TRP A 776 12.39 31.66 13.65
CA TRP A 776 12.83 31.20 14.98
C TRP A 776 11.84 30.28 15.73
N SER A 777 10.55 30.23 15.36
CA SER A 777 9.53 29.42 16.06
C SER A 777 9.14 28.14 15.30
N ARG A 778 8.63 27.13 16.03
CA ARG A 778 8.29 25.79 15.49
C ARG A 778 6.83 25.73 15.05
N PHE A 779 6.54 26.09 13.82
CA PHE A 779 5.17 26.14 13.30
C PHE A 779 4.56 24.79 12.89
N MET A 780 5.33 23.70 13.00
CA MET A 780 4.95 22.37 12.50
C MET A 780 4.48 21.42 13.59
N SER A 781 3.37 20.71 13.35
CA SER A 781 2.94 19.56 14.14
C SER A 781 2.20 18.53 13.27
N GLY A 782 2.82 17.37 13.09
CA GLY A 782 2.36 16.34 12.17
C GLY A 782 2.33 16.88 10.74
N PHE A 783 1.15 16.90 10.13
CA PHE A 783 0.90 17.44 8.79
C PHE A 783 0.65 18.95 8.77
N ARG A 784 0.60 19.60 9.94
CA ARG A 784 0.08 20.95 10.07
C ARG A 784 1.18 21.98 10.18
N TYR A 785 0.97 23.10 9.49
CA TYR A 785 1.77 24.31 9.58
C TYR A 785 0.87 25.50 9.92
N ILE A 786 1.26 26.34 10.86
CA ILE A 786 0.52 27.54 11.23
C ILE A 786 1.20 28.80 10.71
N ARG A 787 0.39 29.75 10.25
CA ARG A 787 0.81 31.12 9.92
C ARG A 787 -0.19 32.13 10.46
N LEU A 788 0.30 33.27 10.93
CA LEU A 788 -0.52 34.42 11.27
C LEU A 788 -0.30 35.53 10.24
N ASP A 789 -1.38 36.15 9.76
CA ASP A 789 -1.31 37.42 9.05
C ASP A 789 -1.48 38.57 10.03
N THR A 790 -0.47 39.45 10.09
CA THR A 790 -0.51 40.63 10.95
C THR A 790 -1.34 41.78 10.38
N GLY A 791 -1.84 41.66 9.13
CA GLY A 791 -2.79 42.59 8.51
C GLY A 791 -2.40 44.04 8.75
N GLY A 792 -1.34 44.52 8.08
CA GLY A 792 -0.57 45.73 8.42
C GLY A 792 -1.29 46.81 9.22
N PHE A 793 -0.77 47.13 10.42
CA PHE A 793 -1.05 48.20 11.41
C PHE A 793 -2.48 48.75 11.65
N LEU A 794 -3.45 48.59 10.75
CA LEU A 794 -4.78 49.21 10.78
C LEU A 794 -5.92 48.22 11.01
N ARG A 795 -5.65 46.90 11.13
CA ARG A 795 -6.68 45.90 11.44
C ARG A 795 -6.63 45.48 12.92
N PRO A 796 -7.77 45.48 13.65
CA PRO A 796 -7.83 45.06 15.06
C PRO A 796 -7.86 43.53 15.25
N LEU A 797 -7.90 42.75 14.16
CA LEU A 797 -7.94 41.28 14.18
C LEU A 797 -6.84 40.72 13.29
N TYR A 798 -6.24 39.61 13.72
CA TYR A 798 -5.18 38.87 13.02
C TYR A 798 -5.74 37.60 12.40
N ASP A 799 -5.35 37.26 11.17
CA ASP A 799 -5.86 36.05 10.50
C ASP A 799 -4.94 34.86 10.77
N LEU A 800 -5.41 33.89 11.54
CA LEU A 800 -4.72 32.64 11.85
C LEU A 800 -5.06 31.59 10.79
N SER A 801 -4.05 31.17 10.03
CA SER A 801 -4.17 30.16 8.97
C SER A 801 -3.47 28.87 9.37
N VAL A 802 -4.16 27.74 9.25
CA VAL A 802 -3.61 26.40 9.48
C VAL A 802 -3.61 25.63 8.17
N PHE A 803 -2.41 25.38 7.64
CA PHE A 803 -2.17 24.53 6.49
C PHE A 803 -2.09 23.09 6.96
N ASP A 804 -2.80 22.19 6.30
CA ASP A 804 -2.76 20.75 6.51
C ASP A 804 -2.33 20.07 5.21
N PHE A 805 -1.12 19.52 5.22
CA PHE A 805 -0.53 18.78 4.10
C PHE A 805 -0.92 17.30 4.08
N ASN A 806 -1.88 16.87 4.93
CA ASN A 806 -2.42 15.53 4.87
C ASN A 806 -3.22 15.34 3.56
N PRO A 807 -2.79 14.44 2.65
CA PRO A 807 -3.43 14.27 1.34
C PRO A 807 -4.91 13.84 1.42
N TRP A 808 -5.32 13.21 2.51
CA TRP A 808 -6.72 12.81 2.72
C TRP A 808 -7.60 14.00 3.09
N ASN A 809 -7.19 14.79 4.09
CA ASN A 809 -7.92 15.99 4.51
C ASN A 809 -7.95 17.03 3.38
N ALA A 810 -6.87 17.12 2.59
CA ALA A 810 -6.80 17.93 1.38
C ALA A 810 -7.76 17.49 0.26
N ARG A 811 -8.44 16.35 0.37
CA ARG A 811 -9.44 15.88 -0.61
C ARG A 811 -10.87 15.89 -0.08
N GLN A 812 -11.05 16.14 1.22
CA GLN A 812 -12.36 16.17 1.84
C GLN A 812 -13.07 17.48 1.49
N ARG A 813 -13.89 17.46 0.43
CA ARG A 813 -14.69 18.61 -0.01
C ARG A 813 -15.94 18.73 0.86
N ASP A 814 -15.91 19.61 1.86
CA ASP A 814 -17.16 20.23 2.30
C ASP A 814 -17.55 21.29 1.27
N THR A 815 -18.79 21.21 0.80
CA THR A 815 -19.29 21.86 -0.42
C THR A 815 -19.46 23.39 -0.36
N ASP A 816 -19.05 24.04 0.73
CA ASP A 816 -19.24 25.48 0.92
C ASP A 816 -18.02 26.26 0.40
N TYR A 817 -17.83 26.27 -0.92
CA TYR A 817 -16.90 27.17 -1.59
C TYR A 817 -17.45 28.61 -1.51
N LEU A 818 -17.12 29.34 -0.45
CA LEU A 818 -17.50 30.74 -0.23
C LEU A 818 -16.61 31.74 -1.02
N GLY A 819 -16.35 31.47 -2.31
CA GLY A 819 -15.54 32.35 -3.17
C GLY A 819 -16.26 32.76 -4.45
N THR A 820 -16.19 34.04 -4.81
CA THR A 820 -16.64 34.53 -6.13
C THR A 820 -15.80 33.89 -7.27
N ALA A 821 -16.23 34.03 -8.52
CA ALA A 821 -15.41 33.57 -9.66
C ALA A 821 -14.04 34.26 -9.70
N GLU A 822 -14.01 35.56 -9.41
CA GLU A 822 -12.79 36.39 -9.35
C GLU A 822 -11.80 35.87 -8.30
N TYR A 823 -12.27 35.55 -7.10
CA TYR A 823 -11.45 34.97 -6.03
C TYR A 823 -10.80 33.64 -6.46
N ARG A 824 -11.52 32.81 -7.20
CA ARG A 824 -10.99 31.52 -7.67
C ARG A 824 -9.90 31.67 -8.73
N ASP A 825 -10.02 32.67 -9.61
CA ASP A 825 -9.00 32.91 -10.63
C ASP A 825 -7.75 33.56 -10.01
N GLU A 826 -7.92 34.45 -9.05
CA GLU A 826 -6.83 35.00 -8.25
C GLU A 826 -6.09 33.91 -7.45
N LEU A 827 -6.84 33.01 -6.79
CA LEU A 827 -6.25 31.87 -6.06
C LEU A 827 -5.41 30.98 -6.98
N LYS A 828 -5.90 30.68 -8.19
CA LYS A 828 -5.14 29.89 -9.18
C LYS A 828 -3.85 30.58 -9.57
N GLU A 829 -3.91 31.87 -9.87
CA GLU A 829 -2.72 32.65 -10.25
C GLU A 829 -1.67 32.59 -9.15
N VAL A 830 -2.10 32.80 -7.92
CA VAL A 830 -1.20 32.82 -6.78
C VAL A 830 -0.58 31.45 -6.48
N VAL A 831 -1.38 30.38 -6.44
CA VAL A 831 -0.86 29.03 -6.20
C VAL A 831 0.12 28.64 -7.29
N SER A 832 -0.17 29.00 -8.55
CA SER A 832 0.71 28.70 -9.68
C SER A 832 2.07 29.39 -9.58
N LYS A 833 2.14 30.56 -8.94
CA LYS A 833 3.39 31.31 -8.69
C LYS A 833 4.00 31.02 -7.31
N GLY A 834 3.26 30.36 -6.42
CA GLY A 834 3.69 30.08 -5.04
C GLY A 834 3.71 31.30 -4.13
N THR A 835 3.00 32.38 -4.48
CA THR A 835 3.14 33.71 -3.84
C THR A 835 2.23 33.97 -2.63
N ARG A 836 1.33 33.05 -2.23
CA ARG A 836 0.58 33.17 -0.97
C ARG A 836 0.78 31.96 -0.09
N LEU A 837 1.48 32.18 1.02
CA LEU A 837 1.25 31.48 2.27
C LEU A 837 0.22 32.21 3.15
N ILE A 838 -0.22 33.42 2.77
CA ILE A 838 -1.15 34.27 3.53
C ILE A 838 -2.46 34.39 2.74
N THR A 839 -3.58 33.97 3.34
CA THR A 839 -4.92 34.09 2.75
C THR A 839 -5.70 35.18 3.51
N PRO A 840 -5.86 36.39 2.94
CA PRO A 840 -6.68 37.42 3.57
C PRO A 840 -8.16 37.04 3.49
N ILE A 841 -8.89 37.18 4.60
CA ILE A 841 -10.34 36.94 4.60
C ILE A 841 -11.05 38.02 3.75
N PRO A 842 -11.91 37.65 2.78
CA PRO A 842 -12.72 38.61 2.03
C PRO A 842 -13.60 39.42 2.99
N THR A 843 -13.62 40.75 2.82
CA THR A 843 -14.30 41.71 3.71
C THR A 843 -15.80 41.48 3.89
N ASP A 844 -16.45 40.71 3.01
CA ASP A 844 -17.89 40.40 3.03
C ASP A 844 -18.25 39.05 3.68
N SER A 845 -17.28 38.28 4.17
CA SER A 845 -17.56 36.96 4.77
C SER A 845 -18.05 37.07 6.23
N GLN A 846 -19.33 37.36 6.40
CA GLN A 846 -20.02 37.22 7.67
C GLN A 846 -20.20 35.73 8.03
N GLY A 847 -19.34 35.18 8.89
CA GLY A 847 -19.60 33.85 9.47
C GLY A 847 -18.54 33.36 10.46
N SER A 848 -19.00 32.72 11.53
CA SER A 848 -18.19 32.04 12.56
C SER A 848 -17.40 30.81 12.07
N ARG A 849 -17.56 30.42 10.79
CA ARG A 849 -17.00 29.17 10.22
C ARG A 849 -15.58 29.29 9.65
N GLY A 850 -15.03 30.50 9.47
CA GLY A 850 -13.71 30.69 8.84
C GLY A 850 -13.71 30.43 7.32
N LEU A 851 -12.59 30.78 6.66
CA LEU A 851 -12.35 30.54 5.23
C LEU A 851 -11.62 29.21 5.03
N VAL A 852 -12.06 28.38 4.08
CA VAL A 852 -11.43 27.09 3.78
C VAL A 852 -11.05 27.02 2.31
N GLU A 853 -9.79 26.68 2.04
CA GLU A 853 -9.29 26.49 0.68
C GLU A 853 -8.66 25.10 0.54
N ILE A 854 -8.86 24.49 -0.62
CA ILE A 854 -8.36 23.15 -0.94
C ILE A 854 -7.61 23.21 -2.26
N ILE A 855 -6.32 22.89 -2.22
CA ILE A 855 -5.43 22.89 -3.38
C ILE A 855 -4.99 21.45 -3.67
N ASP A 856 -5.40 20.92 -4.81
CA ASP A 856 -5.00 19.58 -5.26
C ASP A 856 -3.68 19.64 -6.08
N SER A 857 -3.21 18.46 -6.44
CA SER A 857 -2.00 18.21 -7.22
C SER A 857 -2.08 18.59 -8.70
N ASP A 858 -3.29 18.85 -9.23
CA ASP A 858 -3.51 19.31 -10.60
C ASP A 858 -3.21 20.80 -10.81
N LEU A 859 -3.05 21.56 -9.71
CA LEU A 859 -2.61 22.95 -9.71
C LEU A 859 -1.16 23.05 -9.18
N PRO A 860 -0.15 22.82 -10.03
CA PRO A 860 1.26 22.88 -9.64
C PRO A 860 1.70 24.32 -9.41
N THR A 861 2.64 24.48 -8.50
CA THR A 861 3.42 25.70 -8.33
C THR A 861 4.65 25.62 -9.24
N VAL A 862 4.94 26.69 -9.98
CA VAL A 862 6.07 26.79 -10.90
C VAL A 862 6.90 28.02 -10.54
N ILE A 863 8.06 27.80 -9.93
CA ILE A 863 8.99 28.86 -9.51
C ILE A 863 10.10 28.97 -10.55
N SER A 864 10.16 30.11 -11.23
CA SER A 864 11.22 30.41 -12.21
C SER A 864 12.32 31.32 -11.67
N ARG A 865 12.09 32.04 -10.56
CA ARG A 865 13.07 32.95 -9.96
C ARG A 865 14.03 32.17 -9.05
N GLY A 866 15.34 32.39 -9.20
CA GLY A 866 16.38 31.79 -8.35
C GLY A 866 17.03 30.50 -8.87
N PHE A 867 16.49 29.89 -9.92
CA PHE A 867 16.92 28.57 -10.42
C PHE A 867 17.15 28.58 -11.92
N LYS A 868 18.10 27.76 -12.40
CA LYS A 868 18.44 27.63 -13.84
C LYS A 868 17.28 27.07 -14.67
N THR A 869 16.46 26.24 -14.06
CA THR A 869 15.24 25.68 -14.68
C THR A 869 14.05 25.86 -13.76
N PRO A 870 12.82 26.04 -14.31
CA PRO A 870 11.64 26.22 -13.46
C PRO A 870 11.41 25.03 -12.52
N VAL A 871 11.26 25.32 -11.22
CA VAL A 871 10.98 24.34 -10.17
C VAL A 871 9.48 24.10 -10.11
N VAL A 872 9.05 22.89 -10.45
CA VAL A 872 7.66 22.45 -10.36
C VAL A 872 7.43 21.70 -9.04
N SER A 873 6.37 22.02 -8.32
CA SER A 873 5.96 21.33 -7.08
C SER A 873 4.43 21.23 -6.96
N SER A 874 3.90 20.12 -6.44
CA SER A 874 2.46 19.78 -6.54
C SER A 874 1.88 19.01 -5.34
N LEU A 875 2.54 19.04 -4.16
CA LEU A 875 1.98 18.40 -2.96
C LEU A 875 0.65 19.09 -2.55
N PRO A 876 -0.48 18.37 -2.42
CA PRO A 876 -1.76 18.97 -2.10
C PRO A 876 -1.82 19.44 -0.65
N TYR A 877 -2.66 20.44 -0.38
CA TYR A 877 -2.89 20.93 0.98
C TYR A 877 -4.28 21.54 1.13
N ARG A 878 -4.74 21.60 2.38
CA ARG A 878 -5.93 22.35 2.81
C ARG A 878 -5.48 23.48 3.72
N VAL A 879 -6.12 24.64 3.65
CA VAL A 879 -5.94 25.72 4.61
C VAL A 879 -7.28 26.12 5.22
N VAL A 880 -7.29 26.36 6.52
CA VAL A 880 -8.40 26.97 7.25
C VAL A 880 -7.92 28.26 7.92
N THR A 881 -8.63 29.35 7.69
CA THR A 881 -8.27 30.68 8.19
C THR A 881 -9.40 31.27 9.04
N LYS A 882 -9.06 31.75 10.25
CA LYS A 882 -9.99 32.46 11.15
C LYS A 882 -9.33 33.70 11.74
N SER A 883 -10.08 34.79 11.85
CA SER A 883 -9.64 35.99 12.56
C SER A 883 -9.58 35.76 14.08
N GLN A 884 -8.54 36.27 14.72
CA GLN A 884 -8.22 36.14 16.15
C GLN A 884 -7.85 37.49 16.77
N THR A 885 -7.94 37.58 18.09
CA THR A 885 -7.83 38.84 18.84
C THR A 885 -6.48 39.06 19.54
N SER A 886 -5.63 38.05 19.70
CA SER A 886 -4.37 38.18 20.45
C SER A 886 -3.14 38.12 19.56
N TRP A 887 -2.29 39.13 19.66
CA TRP A 887 -0.99 39.17 19.01
C TRP A 887 0.07 38.41 19.83
N ALA A 888 1.01 37.78 19.13
CA ALA A 888 2.21 37.18 19.71
C ALA A 888 3.37 37.27 18.70
N GLU A 889 4.61 37.35 19.19
CA GLU A 889 5.81 37.45 18.36
C GLU A 889 6.07 36.17 17.53
N GLY A 890 5.64 35.01 18.04
CA GLY A 890 5.82 33.72 17.37
C GLY A 890 4.72 32.74 17.75
N TRP A 891 4.48 31.76 16.86
CA TRP A 891 3.41 30.79 17.01
C TRP A 891 3.91 29.36 16.81
N THR A 892 3.26 28.43 17.48
CA THR A 892 3.64 27.02 17.43
C THR A 892 2.47 26.13 17.83
N VAL A 893 2.57 24.84 17.49
CA VAL A 893 1.54 23.84 17.78
C VAL A 893 2.11 22.76 18.68
N ASP A 894 1.40 22.52 19.79
CA ASP A 894 1.63 21.37 20.64
C ASP A 894 0.33 20.61 20.83
N GLY A 895 0.13 19.58 20.00
CA GLY A 895 -0.99 18.69 20.21
C GLY A 895 -2.35 19.29 19.88
N GLN A 896 -3.16 19.55 20.91
CA GLN A 896 -4.42 20.29 20.82
C GLN A 896 -4.29 21.78 21.11
N HIS A 897 -3.07 22.28 21.32
CA HIS A 897 -2.81 23.65 21.69
C HIS A 897 -2.11 24.41 20.57
N ILE A 898 -2.57 25.64 20.34
CA ILE A 898 -1.87 26.65 19.56
C ILE A 898 -1.29 27.64 20.56
N VAL A 899 0.02 27.81 20.55
CA VAL A 899 0.74 28.58 21.56
C VAL A 899 1.38 29.80 20.91
N GLY A 900 0.97 30.98 21.35
CA GLY A 900 1.55 32.28 21.01
C GLY A 900 2.59 32.70 22.06
N ILE A 901 3.76 33.09 21.62
CA ILE A 901 4.94 33.36 22.45
C ILE A 901 5.21 34.85 22.48
N ASN A 902 5.57 35.38 23.66
CA ASN A 902 5.76 36.82 23.90
C ASN A 902 4.53 37.63 23.46
N ALA A 903 3.37 37.25 23.98
CA ALA A 903 2.12 37.93 23.69
C ALA A 903 2.08 39.33 24.34
N ILE A 904 1.69 40.34 23.57
CA ILE A 904 1.49 41.72 24.05
C ILE A 904 -0.01 41.96 24.23
N ASP A 905 -0.38 42.68 25.28
CA ASP A 905 -1.77 43.09 25.50
C ASP A 905 -2.11 44.20 24.50
N PRO A 906 -3.16 44.08 23.66
CA PRO A 906 -3.53 45.11 22.68
C PRO A 906 -3.73 46.50 23.32
N ASP A 907 -4.15 46.53 24.59
CA ASP A 907 -4.41 47.75 25.37
C ASP A 907 -3.16 48.35 26.04
N SER A 908 -2.00 47.69 25.94
CA SER A 908 -0.74 48.13 26.59
C SER A 908 0.17 48.99 25.70
N VAL A 909 -0.28 49.34 24.50
CA VAL A 909 0.46 50.22 23.59
C VAL A 909 0.22 51.68 24.00
N ASP A 910 0.76 52.10 25.14
CA ASP A 910 0.86 53.51 25.50
C ASP A 910 2.24 53.86 26.08
N THR A 911 2.97 54.64 25.28
CA THR A 911 4.05 55.61 25.55
C THR A 911 5.12 55.39 26.65
N THR A 912 6.38 55.47 26.17
CA THR A 912 7.55 56.17 26.75
C THR A 912 8.22 55.70 28.06
N ASP A 913 9.56 55.65 27.95
CA ASP A 913 10.61 55.80 28.97
C ASP A 913 10.93 54.68 29.97
N GLY A 914 12.20 54.24 29.92
CA GLY A 914 12.93 53.69 31.07
C GLY A 914 13.62 52.35 30.83
N LEU A 915 14.96 52.34 30.90
CA LEU A 915 15.79 51.14 31.09
C LEU A 915 15.55 50.55 32.50
N GLY A 916 14.36 49.97 32.70
CA GLY A 916 13.97 49.18 33.86
C GLY A 916 13.36 47.86 33.39
N GLU A 917 13.55 46.79 34.17
CA GLU A 917 13.14 45.40 33.92
C GLU A 917 12.01 45.26 32.89
N GLY A 918 12.33 44.71 31.71
CA GLY A 918 11.36 44.51 30.63
C GLY A 918 10.13 43.75 31.12
N PRO A 919 8.95 43.97 30.51
CA PRO A 919 7.71 43.36 30.95
C PRO A 919 7.84 41.82 31.01
N PRO A 920 7.20 41.16 31.99
CA PRO A 920 7.25 39.71 32.10
C PRO A 920 6.72 39.08 30.81
N SER A 921 7.50 38.17 30.24
CA SER A 921 7.10 37.43 29.04
C SER A 921 5.79 36.68 29.30
N LYS A 922 4.79 36.89 28.42
CA LYS A 922 3.50 36.21 28.46
C LYS A 922 3.41 35.18 27.34
N VAL A 923 2.68 34.10 27.61
CA VAL A 923 2.32 33.07 26.62
C VAL A 923 0.80 33.03 26.52
N VAL A 924 0.27 33.05 25.30
CA VAL A 924 -1.16 32.86 25.00
C VAL A 924 -1.34 31.44 24.48
N ILE A 925 -2.33 30.73 25.02
CA ILE A 925 -2.60 29.34 24.66
C ILE A 925 -4.06 29.25 24.20
N TYR A 926 -4.27 28.81 22.97
CA TYR A 926 -5.58 28.41 22.48
C TYR A 926 -5.68 26.89 22.53
N LYS A 927 -6.80 26.38 23.04
CA LYS A 927 -7.07 24.94 23.13
C LYS A 927 -8.23 24.58 22.22
N LEU A 928 -8.06 23.49 21.46
CA LEU A 928 -9.15 22.93 20.66
C LEU A 928 -10.32 22.45 21.53
N GLN A 929 -11.54 22.66 21.02
CA GLN A 929 -12.78 22.16 21.62
C GLN A 929 -13.09 20.74 21.09
N ALA A 930 -12.26 19.76 21.46
CA ALA A 930 -12.37 18.35 21.04
C ALA A 930 -13.02 17.41 22.09
#